data_AF-A0A9W7WSQ9-F1
#
_entry.id   AF-A0A9W7WSQ9-F1
#
_cell.length_a   1.000
_cell.length_b   1.000
_cell.length_c   1.000
_cell.angle_alpha   90.00
_cell.angle_beta   90.00
_cell.angle_gamma   90.00
#
_symmetry.space_group_name_H-M   'P 1'
#
loop_
_entity.id
_entity.type
_entity.pdbx_description
1 polymer ?
#
loop_
_entity_poly.entity_id
_entity_poly.type
_entity_poly.pdbx_seq_one_letter_code
_entity_poly.pdbx_strand_id
1 'polypeptide(L)'
;MLRMKLELLLLAVIYCQRGHTDIAEPKQSLGHVAVVIVGATGDLARKYLWQGFFQLYTDQVGKGHTFSFYGGGLLPDEKATPLLFGILKELACPPELSAERCALVKEQFLHLAQYRQLNTSEDYEKLSQHIRQQMEQEGMVEAGRLFYLSVPAFTYADIAEKINNTCRPAPDAWLRVVLEKPFGHDTGSAQFLAKQLSDKLKEEEMYKIDHYLGKQVVSKVLSFRKENKKLLDPIWNNHHIERIEIVLKETLDAKGRIQFYDQYGVIRDVLQNHLTEVMTLMLMNLPANQSNSAEILQNKLQFLASLQNIDKSNAVIGQYQAYNGEVQEELNKTKDYYSVTPTFAGVVIHVNSAKYDGIPIFMTSGKALDERVAYARVIFKSDTFCVQDPTDIQCKAKQIIFYLGHGNLQYPAILVSKNLFKPDLASHDWKEVTENKDVNVLGLPLHDYYIQTPVALREPYCELISQVVIGRKDSFISTEGLLASWDFWTPLLHSLAHVFPRLYPGGVANSNLLNFQLRGRQVSFSQEAVVNIIKPGAEENFQVMQGKYRSSEMVSAWAQELVERLASDLLMAAEEAIRQDGQFHLALSGGSSPVALLRTLALDLYTFPWSDTHIWQVDERCIPHTDSGSNFRSLHDLLLHHIRIPYFNLHPMPVQLNQRSCVEEDGGPKLYQQEIKQFINASSFHYVLLGVGHDGHTASLFQDTKLDSDDERLVTLTESPIKPHQRMSLTFTAINKARRVGVLVMGKGKHELVSQLSRIKGESPKYPITKVQPKNGTLTWYIDYDALLG
;
A
#
# COMPACT_ATOMS: atom_id res chain seq x y z
N MET A 1 -10.59 54.52 -34.62
CA MET A 1 -10.85 55.83 -33.97
C MET A 1 -11.86 55.79 -32.80
N LEU A 2 -12.69 54.73 -32.65
CA LEU A 2 -13.56 54.55 -31.48
C LEU A 2 -12.88 53.86 -30.27
N ARG A 3 -11.80 53.07 -30.50
CA ARG A 3 -10.97 52.42 -29.46
C ARG A 3 -10.22 53.41 -28.55
N MET A 4 -9.71 54.50 -29.11
CA MET A 4 -8.93 55.52 -28.37
C MET A 4 -9.78 56.38 -27.42
N LYS A 5 -11.10 56.51 -27.68
CA LYS A 5 -12.00 57.32 -26.83
C LYS A 5 -12.50 56.56 -25.60
N LEU A 6 -12.43 55.23 -25.58
CA LEU A 6 -12.82 54.41 -24.43
C LEU A 6 -11.69 54.30 -23.40
N GLU A 7 -10.43 54.24 -23.85
CA GLU A 7 -9.24 54.21 -22.99
C GLU A 7 -9.03 55.54 -22.25
N LEU A 8 -9.28 56.69 -22.91
CA LEU A 8 -9.23 58.00 -22.25
C LEU A 8 -10.37 58.22 -21.23
N LEU A 9 -11.51 57.54 -21.38
CA LEU A 9 -12.59 57.61 -20.38
C LEU A 9 -12.32 56.72 -19.15
N LEU A 10 -11.64 55.57 -19.33
CA LEU A 10 -11.22 54.72 -18.21
C LEU A 10 -10.11 55.36 -17.36
N LEU A 11 -9.19 56.10 -18.00
CA LEU A 11 -8.14 56.85 -17.29
C LEU A 11 -8.68 58.05 -16.50
N ALA A 12 -9.78 58.67 -16.96
CA ALA A 12 -10.39 59.83 -16.29
C ALA A 12 -11.24 59.45 -15.06
N VAL A 13 -11.88 58.28 -15.04
CA VAL A 13 -12.68 57.83 -13.90
C VAL A 13 -11.80 57.38 -12.72
N ILE A 14 -10.58 56.89 -12.98
CA ILE A 14 -9.61 56.55 -11.92
C ILE A 14 -9.02 57.81 -11.27
N TYR A 15 -9.02 58.97 -11.95
CA TYR A 15 -8.44 60.21 -11.45
C TYR A 15 -9.40 61.08 -10.61
N CYS A 16 -10.72 60.89 -10.69
CA CYS A 16 -11.70 61.75 -10.02
C CYS A 16 -12.18 61.28 -8.62
N GLN A 17 -11.53 60.31 -7.98
CA GLN A 17 -11.83 59.91 -6.60
C GLN A 17 -10.65 59.93 -5.62
N ARG A 18 -9.56 60.65 -5.94
CA ARG A 18 -8.45 60.89 -4.98
C ARG A 18 -8.45 62.33 -4.49
N GLY A 19 -9.23 62.56 -3.43
CA GLY A 19 -8.86 63.54 -2.41
C GLY A 19 -7.84 62.89 -1.47
N HIS A 20 -6.76 63.62 -1.20
CA HIS A 20 -5.57 63.30 -0.41
C HIS A 20 -4.38 62.65 -1.14
N THR A 21 -3.37 63.50 -1.24
CA THR A 21 -2.01 63.36 -1.75
C THR A 21 -1.18 62.43 -0.87
N ASP A 22 -0.70 61.33 -1.46
CA ASP A 22 0.62 60.77 -1.19
C ASP A 22 1.25 60.47 -2.54
N ILE A 23 2.36 61.14 -2.84
CA ILE A 23 3.15 60.95 -4.05
C ILE A 23 3.87 59.60 -3.89
N ALA A 24 3.27 58.53 -4.40
CA ALA A 24 3.91 57.23 -4.47
C ALA A 24 5.01 57.26 -5.53
N GLU A 25 6.24 56.95 -5.13
CA GLU A 25 7.37 56.71 -6.04
C GLU A 25 6.97 55.68 -7.12
N PRO A 26 7.46 55.82 -8.37
CA PRO A 26 7.16 54.86 -9.43
C PRO A 26 7.71 53.48 -9.04
N LYS A 27 6.82 52.52 -8.77
CA LYS A 27 7.20 51.14 -8.48
C LYS A 27 8.06 50.60 -9.63
N GLN A 28 9.30 50.22 -9.32
CA GLN A 28 10.24 49.62 -10.26
C GLN A 28 9.63 48.33 -10.82
N SER A 29 9.50 48.23 -12.15
CA SER A 29 8.97 47.04 -12.82
C SER A 29 9.89 45.85 -12.55
N LEU A 30 9.32 44.73 -12.10
CA LEU A 30 10.04 43.47 -11.88
C LEU A 30 10.08 42.59 -13.15
N GLY A 31 9.62 43.14 -14.28
CA GLY A 31 9.55 42.50 -15.60
C GLY A 31 8.38 41.53 -15.77
N HIS A 32 8.25 41.01 -16.99
CA HIS A 32 7.15 40.15 -17.44
C HIS A 32 7.52 38.67 -17.36
N VAL A 33 6.60 37.84 -16.86
CA VAL A 33 6.79 36.38 -16.75
C VAL A 33 5.77 35.66 -17.62
N ALA A 34 6.24 34.88 -18.59
CA ALA A 34 5.39 33.99 -19.38
C ALA A 34 5.29 32.62 -18.69
N VAL A 35 4.07 32.19 -18.38
CA VAL A 35 3.77 30.90 -17.75
C VAL A 35 3.14 29.98 -18.78
N VAL A 36 3.74 28.82 -19.00
CA VAL A 36 3.28 27.80 -19.95
C VAL A 36 2.95 26.52 -19.19
N ILE A 37 1.69 26.07 -19.22
CA ILE A 37 1.25 24.84 -18.57
C ILE A 37 1.05 23.77 -19.65
N VAL A 38 2.02 22.89 -19.81
CA VAL A 38 1.93 21.76 -20.76
C VAL A 38 1.07 20.66 -20.14
N GLY A 39 0.04 20.20 -20.85
CA GLY A 39 -1.01 19.35 -20.29
C GLY A 39 -2.12 20.16 -19.60
N ALA A 40 -2.36 21.40 -20.02
CA ALA A 40 -3.24 22.37 -19.37
C ALA A 40 -4.72 21.96 -19.21
N THR A 41 -5.21 21.00 -19.99
CA THR A 41 -6.59 20.48 -19.91
C THR A 41 -6.68 19.16 -19.13
N GLY A 42 -5.55 18.66 -18.61
CA GLY A 42 -5.49 17.44 -17.81
C GLY A 42 -6.02 17.60 -16.40
N ASP A 43 -6.16 16.48 -15.69
CA ASP A 43 -6.77 16.44 -14.36
C ASP A 43 -6.01 17.24 -13.30
N LEU A 44 -4.68 17.14 -13.28
CA LEU A 44 -3.85 17.89 -12.33
C LEU A 44 -3.97 19.41 -12.56
N ALA A 45 -3.90 19.84 -13.83
CA ALA A 45 -4.03 21.24 -14.20
C ALA A 45 -5.39 21.82 -13.78
N ARG A 46 -6.47 21.10 -14.09
CA ARG A 46 -7.85 21.48 -13.73
C ARG A 46 -8.07 21.54 -12.21
N LYS A 47 -7.60 20.54 -11.47
CA LYS A 47 -7.86 20.45 -10.02
C LYS A 47 -6.99 21.39 -9.19
N TYR A 48 -5.75 21.68 -9.61
CA TYR A 48 -4.78 22.35 -8.76
C TYR A 48 -4.02 23.49 -9.44
N LEU A 49 -3.44 23.27 -10.62
CA LEU A 49 -2.46 24.22 -11.17
C LEU A 49 -3.06 25.56 -11.55
N TRP A 50 -4.21 25.57 -12.25
CA TRP A 50 -4.86 26.83 -12.63
C TRP A 50 -5.30 27.64 -11.41
N GLN A 51 -5.76 26.98 -10.34
CA GLN A 51 -6.06 27.64 -9.07
C GLN A 51 -4.79 28.22 -8.43
N GLY A 52 -3.68 27.48 -8.45
CA GLY A 52 -2.40 27.95 -7.93
C GLY A 52 -1.82 29.14 -8.70
N PHE A 53 -1.89 29.12 -10.03
CA PHE A 53 -1.47 30.25 -10.86
C PHE A 53 -2.41 31.45 -10.75
N PHE A 54 -3.71 31.23 -10.56
CA PHE A 54 -4.64 32.31 -10.26
C PHE A 54 -4.33 32.96 -8.91
N GLN A 55 -4.04 32.17 -7.87
CA GLN A 55 -3.59 32.69 -6.57
C GLN A 55 -2.27 33.47 -6.69
N LEU A 56 -1.29 32.95 -7.43
CA LEU A 56 -0.05 33.66 -7.72
C LEU A 56 -0.35 35.02 -8.37
N TYR A 57 -1.20 35.04 -9.39
CA TYR A 57 -1.59 36.27 -10.07
C TYR A 57 -2.24 37.25 -9.09
N THR A 58 -3.23 36.82 -8.30
CA THR A 58 -3.89 37.68 -7.31
C THR A 58 -2.92 38.26 -6.28
N ASP A 59 -1.91 37.50 -5.89
CA ASP A 59 -0.90 37.92 -4.92
C ASP A 59 0.10 38.93 -5.51
N GLN A 60 0.33 38.91 -6.82
CA GLN A 60 1.36 39.71 -7.50
C GLN A 60 0.79 40.91 -8.27
N VAL A 61 -0.50 40.93 -8.59
CA VAL A 61 -1.16 42.05 -9.26
C VAL A 61 -0.92 43.35 -8.50
N GLY A 62 -0.35 44.34 -9.18
CA GLY A 62 -0.02 45.65 -8.63
C GLY A 62 1.26 45.71 -7.78
N LYS A 63 2.04 44.61 -7.68
CA LYS A 63 3.32 44.54 -6.97
C LYS A 63 4.56 44.61 -7.87
N GLY A 64 4.40 44.74 -9.19
CA GLY A 64 5.48 45.04 -10.14
C GLY A 64 5.76 43.96 -11.17
N HIS A 65 5.26 42.73 -10.99
CA HIS A 65 5.28 41.70 -12.03
C HIS A 65 4.06 41.80 -12.95
N THR A 66 4.26 41.52 -14.23
CA THR A 66 3.20 41.24 -15.20
C THR A 66 3.30 39.80 -15.68
N PHE A 67 2.17 39.21 -16.08
CA PHE A 67 2.10 37.79 -16.43
C PHE A 67 1.32 37.58 -17.73
N SER A 68 1.72 36.57 -18.49
CA SER A 68 0.93 35.93 -19.54
C SER A 68 0.83 34.44 -19.24
N PHE A 69 -0.32 33.83 -19.53
CA PHE A 69 -0.56 32.41 -19.24
C PHE A 69 -0.93 31.67 -20.53
N TYR A 70 -0.22 30.58 -20.81
CA TYR A 70 -0.42 29.75 -21.98
C TYR A 70 -0.75 28.32 -21.55
N GLY A 71 -1.95 27.86 -21.85
CA GLY A 71 -2.32 26.45 -21.76
C GLY A 71 -1.81 25.70 -22.98
N GLY A 72 -0.95 24.71 -22.77
CA GLY A 72 -0.35 23.87 -23.81
C GLY A 72 -0.94 22.47 -23.84
N GLY A 73 -1.18 21.91 -25.02
CA GLY A 73 -1.61 20.52 -25.17
C GLY A 73 -1.60 20.03 -26.62
N LEU A 74 -1.96 18.76 -26.83
CA LEU A 74 -1.93 18.13 -28.16
C LEU A 74 -3.11 18.54 -29.06
N LEU A 75 -4.23 18.97 -28.45
CA LEU A 75 -5.42 19.36 -29.18
C LEU A 75 -5.17 20.66 -29.96
N PRO A 76 -5.76 20.83 -31.16
CA PRO A 76 -5.76 22.10 -31.88
C PRO A 76 -6.47 23.22 -31.10
N ASP A 77 -6.01 24.46 -31.29
CA ASP A 77 -6.48 25.65 -30.58
C ASP A 77 -8.02 25.79 -30.60
N GLU A 78 -8.66 25.57 -31.74
CA GLU A 78 -10.12 25.70 -31.91
C GLU A 78 -10.93 24.78 -30.98
N LYS A 79 -10.42 23.57 -30.72
CA LYS A 79 -11.09 22.59 -29.86
C LYS A 79 -10.77 22.80 -28.39
N ALA A 80 -9.55 23.23 -28.08
CA ALA A 80 -9.07 23.31 -26.71
C ALA A 80 -9.34 24.65 -26.03
N THR A 81 -9.45 25.74 -26.77
CA THR A 81 -9.74 27.08 -26.22
C THR A 81 -11.06 27.10 -25.41
N PRO A 82 -12.18 26.52 -25.91
CA PRO A 82 -13.41 26.44 -25.11
C PRO A 82 -13.27 25.59 -23.84
N LEU A 83 -12.46 24.52 -23.89
CA LEU A 83 -12.21 23.65 -22.73
C LEU A 83 -11.41 24.41 -21.65
N LEU A 84 -10.33 25.09 -22.04
CA LEU A 84 -9.55 25.92 -21.14
C LEU A 84 -10.44 27.01 -20.51
N PHE A 85 -11.24 27.69 -21.32
CA PHE A 85 -12.16 28.72 -20.83
C PHE A 85 -13.16 28.19 -19.80
N GLY A 86 -13.68 26.96 -20.00
CA GLY A 86 -14.53 26.28 -19.01
C GLY A 86 -13.80 26.06 -17.68
N ILE A 87 -12.57 25.55 -17.71
CA ILE A 87 -11.75 25.33 -16.52
C ILE A 87 -11.50 26.64 -15.76
N LEU A 88 -11.11 27.71 -16.47
CA LEU A 88 -10.79 29.00 -15.86
C LEU A 88 -12.02 29.68 -15.24
N LYS A 89 -13.22 29.40 -15.75
CA LYS A 89 -14.47 29.89 -15.16
C LYS A 89 -14.79 29.26 -13.81
N GLU A 90 -14.32 28.05 -13.54
CA GLU A 90 -14.57 27.32 -12.29
C GLU A 90 -13.64 27.75 -11.14
N LEU A 91 -12.61 28.57 -11.42
CA LEU A 91 -11.65 29.01 -10.42
C LEU A 91 -12.30 29.73 -9.24
N ALA A 92 -11.90 29.35 -8.03
CA ALA A 92 -12.42 29.92 -6.79
C ALA A 92 -11.65 31.19 -6.41
N CYS A 93 -12.38 32.17 -5.85
CA CYS A 93 -11.78 33.37 -5.31
C CYS A 93 -11.00 33.06 -4.02
N PRO A 94 -9.78 33.60 -3.87
CA PRO A 94 -9.09 33.62 -2.59
C PRO A 94 -9.99 34.26 -1.51
N PRO A 95 -10.06 33.69 -0.29
CA PRO A 95 -10.91 34.21 0.78
C PRO A 95 -10.51 35.62 1.25
N GLU A 96 -9.29 36.06 0.96
CA GLU A 96 -8.78 37.38 1.30
C GLU A 96 -9.28 38.50 0.37
N LEU A 97 -9.95 38.16 -0.74
CA LEU A 97 -10.45 39.13 -1.71
C LEU A 97 -11.95 39.39 -1.55
N SER A 98 -12.37 40.66 -1.69
CA SER A 98 -13.79 40.98 -1.82
C SER A 98 -14.37 40.40 -3.11
N ALA A 99 -15.68 40.17 -3.14
CA ALA A 99 -16.37 39.59 -4.29
C ALA A 99 -16.18 40.45 -5.56
N GLU A 100 -16.26 41.77 -5.44
CA GLU A 100 -16.12 42.71 -6.55
C GLU A 100 -14.70 42.69 -7.10
N ARG A 101 -13.69 42.73 -6.21
CA ARG A 101 -12.29 42.68 -6.61
C ARG A 101 -11.95 41.34 -7.24
N CYS A 102 -12.47 40.25 -6.70
CA CYS A 102 -12.24 38.95 -7.30
C CYS A 102 -12.84 38.84 -8.70
N ALA A 103 -14.07 39.32 -8.92
CA ALA A 103 -14.71 39.30 -10.24
C ALA A 103 -13.84 40.01 -11.29
N LEU A 104 -13.32 41.20 -10.95
CA LEU A 104 -12.44 41.98 -11.82
C LEU A 104 -11.12 41.23 -12.11
N VAL A 105 -10.44 40.73 -11.07
CA VAL A 105 -9.15 40.05 -11.24
C VAL A 105 -9.31 38.73 -11.98
N LYS A 106 -10.43 38.03 -11.80
CA LYS A 106 -10.77 36.80 -12.54
C LYS A 106 -11.04 37.10 -14.02
N GLU A 107 -11.76 38.17 -14.33
CA GLU A 107 -11.95 38.62 -15.72
C GLU A 107 -10.61 38.97 -16.38
N GLN A 108 -9.74 39.71 -15.68
CA GLN A 108 -8.39 39.98 -16.17
C GLN A 108 -7.59 38.70 -16.41
N PHE A 109 -7.62 37.76 -15.47
CA PHE A 109 -6.91 36.49 -15.61
C PHE A 109 -7.39 35.68 -16.83
N LEU A 110 -8.70 35.69 -17.10
CA LEU A 110 -9.27 35.07 -18.31
C LEU A 110 -8.72 35.70 -19.60
N HIS A 111 -8.47 37.01 -19.61
CA HIS A 111 -7.88 37.70 -20.77
C HIS A 111 -6.38 37.45 -20.93
N LEU A 112 -5.66 37.20 -19.83
CA LEU A 112 -4.24 36.89 -19.85
C LEU A 112 -3.94 35.43 -20.20
N ALA A 113 -4.95 34.56 -20.13
CA ALA A 113 -4.83 33.13 -20.39
C ALA A 113 -5.25 32.77 -21.82
N GLN A 114 -4.38 32.08 -22.56
CA GLN A 114 -4.63 31.63 -23.93
C GLN A 114 -4.24 30.16 -24.08
N TYR A 115 -4.88 29.45 -25.01
CA TYR A 115 -4.43 28.10 -25.37
C TYR A 115 -3.52 28.14 -26.60
N ARG A 116 -2.52 27.26 -26.64
CA ARG A 116 -1.68 26.97 -27.81
C ARG A 116 -1.45 25.48 -27.94
N GLN A 117 -1.65 24.92 -29.14
CA GLN A 117 -1.23 23.57 -29.44
C GLN A 117 0.30 23.46 -29.27
N LEU A 118 0.77 22.42 -28.57
CA LEU A 118 2.19 22.14 -28.32
C LEU A 118 2.48 20.66 -28.53
N ASN A 119 2.62 20.26 -29.80
CA ASN A 119 2.91 18.87 -30.18
C ASN A 119 4.31 18.72 -30.80
N THR A 120 4.64 19.62 -31.74
CA THR A 120 5.84 19.58 -32.57
C THR A 120 6.83 20.68 -32.20
N SER A 121 8.09 20.60 -32.63
CA SER A 121 9.07 21.67 -32.41
C SER A 121 8.65 23.00 -33.06
N GLU A 122 7.92 22.94 -34.19
CA GLU A 122 7.36 24.11 -34.86
C GLU A 122 6.32 24.83 -33.99
N ASP A 123 5.53 24.09 -33.22
CA ASP A 123 4.55 24.67 -32.30
C ASP A 123 5.23 25.45 -31.16
N TYR A 124 6.32 24.91 -30.60
CA TYR A 124 7.11 25.59 -29.56
C TYR A 124 7.83 26.83 -30.10
N GLU A 125 8.32 26.77 -31.35
CA GLU A 125 8.89 27.93 -32.05
C GLU A 125 7.83 29.03 -32.25
N LYS A 126 6.63 28.66 -32.71
CA LYS A 126 5.50 29.60 -32.84
C LYS A 126 5.12 30.23 -31.51
N LEU A 127 5.08 29.47 -30.42
CA LEU A 127 4.85 30.00 -29.07
C LEU A 127 5.95 31.01 -28.68
N SER A 128 7.22 30.66 -28.90
CA SER A 128 8.36 31.54 -28.59
C SER A 128 8.32 32.86 -29.36
N GLN A 129 7.96 32.80 -30.65
CA GLN A 129 7.77 33.98 -31.49
C GLN A 129 6.58 34.83 -31.02
N HIS A 130 5.47 34.19 -30.66
CA HIS A 130 4.29 34.87 -30.15
C HIS A 130 4.57 35.63 -28.85
N ILE A 131 5.26 34.98 -27.88
CA ILE A 131 5.67 35.63 -26.63
C ILE A 131 6.52 36.86 -26.94
N ARG A 132 7.56 36.73 -27.77
CA ARG A 132 8.43 37.87 -28.15
C ARG A 132 7.66 39.02 -28.80
N GLN A 133 6.78 38.72 -29.75
CA GLN A 133 5.97 39.73 -30.44
C GLN A 133 5.05 40.46 -29.46
N GLN A 134 4.42 39.75 -28.53
CA GLN A 134 3.56 40.36 -27.52
C GLN A 134 4.38 41.31 -26.62
N MET A 135 5.56 40.87 -26.20
CA MET A 135 6.45 41.68 -25.37
C MET A 135 6.92 42.96 -26.07
N GLU A 136 7.30 42.86 -27.35
CA GLU A 136 7.67 44.02 -28.18
C GLU A 136 6.51 44.99 -28.36
N GLN A 137 5.30 44.49 -28.63
CA GLN A 137 4.10 45.30 -28.84
C GLN A 137 3.66 46.06 -27.58
N GLU A 138 3.79 45.44 -26.42
CA GLU A 138 3.39 46.01 -25.12
C GLU A 138 4.54 46.79 -24.44
N GLY A 139 5.74 46.79 -25.02
CA GLY A 139 6.91 47.48 -24.47
C GLY A 139 7.40 46.88 -23.14
N MET A 140 7.26 45.56 -22.97
CA MET A 140 7.62 44.83 -21.74
C MET A 140 9.00 44.18 -21.84
N VAL A 141 9.69 44.07 -20.71
CA VAL A 141 10.99 43.37 -20.59
C VAL A 141 10.76 41.97 -20.03
N GLU A 142 11.38 40.95 -20.63
CA GLU A 142 11.22 39.55 -20.24
C GLU A 142 12.02 39.31 -18.97
N ALA A 143 11.33 39.00 -17.88
CA ALA A 143 11.97 38.55 -16.65
C ALA A 143 12.24 37.04 -16.70
N GLY A 144 11.31 36.26 -17.26
CA GLY A 144 11.51 34.82 -17.40
C GLY A 144 10.34 34.04 -17.97
N ARG A 145 10.62 32.76 -18.26
CA ARG A 145 9.65 31.76 -18.73
C ARG A 145 9.56 30.60 -17.76
N LEU A 146 8.33 30.27 -17.35
CA LEU A 146 8.03 29.11 -16.51
C LEU A 146 7.26 28.08 -17.33
N PHE A 147 7.83 26.89 -17.52
CA PHE A 147 7.14 25.73 -18.10
C PHE A 147 6.74 24.76 -17.00
N TYR A 148 5.45 24.51 -16.83
CA TYR A 148 4.94 23.48 -15.92
C TYR A 148 4.55 22.24 -16.72
N LEU A 149 5.23 21.11 -16.49
CA LEU A 149 5.00 19.87 -17.23
C LEU A 149 4.01 18.97 -16.49
N SER A 150 2.72 19.22 -16.69
CA SER A 150 1.61 18.39 -16.18
C SER A 150 1.28 17.23 -17.14
N VAL A 151 2.31 16.47 -17.51
CA VAL A 151 2.27 15.39 -18.49
C VAL A 151 3.03 14.16 -17.98
N PRO A 152 2.82 12.96 -18.57
CA PRO A 152 3.53 11.76 -18.15
C PRO A 152 5.06 11.89 -18.27
N ALA A 153 5.79 11.36 -17.28
CA ALA A 153 7.25 11.54 -17.15
C ALA A 153 8.07 11.07 -18.36
N PHE A 154 7.61 10.08 -19.11
CA PHE A 154 8.30 9.61 -20.32
C PHE A 154 8.39 10.67 -21.43
N THR A 155 7.57 11.73 -21.37
CA THR A 155 7.59 12.83 -22.34
C THR A 155 8.56 13.95 -21.98
N TYR A 156 9.12 13.95 -20.76
CA TYR A 156 9.90 15.09 -20.26
C TYR A 156 11.16 15.38 -21.08
N ALA A 157 11.88 14.34 -21.54
CA ALA A 157 13.11 14.52 -22.33
C ALA A 157 12.83 15.21 -23.68
N ASP A 158 11.79 14.75 -24.39
CA ASP A 158 11.36 15.32 -25.67
C ASP A 158 10.87 16.77 -25.52
N ILE A 159 10.08 17.06 -24.48
CA ILE A 159 9.62 18.43 -24.21
C ILE A 159 10.78 19.34 -23.80
N ALA A 160 11.70 18.86 -22.95
CA ALA A 160 12.88 19.61 -22.56
C ALA A 160 13.77 19.94 -23.76
N GLU A 161 13.92 19.00 -24.70
CA GLU A 161 14.62 19.23 -25.96
C GLU A 161 13.94 20.30 -26.83
N LYS A 162 12.61 20.25 -26.99
CA LYS A 162 11.85 21.29 -27.71
C LYS A 162 12.01 22.66 -27.05
N ILE A 163 11.87 22.76 -25.73
CA ILE A 163 12.08 24.01 -24.98
C ILE A 163 13.50 24.54 -25.21
N ASN A 164 14.52 23.69 -25.05
CA ASN A 164 15.90 24.11 -25.17
C ASN A 164 16.26 24.60 -26.59
N ASN A 165 15.69 23.98 -27.61
CA ASN A 165 16.01 24.29 -29.01
C ASN A 165 15.23 25.49 -29.58
N THR A 166 13.97 25.71 -29.17
CA THR A 166 13.09 26.70 -29.83
C THR A 166 12.43 27.70 -28.89
N CYS A 167 12.31 27.40 -27.59
CA CYS A 167 11.47 28.19 -26.67
C CYS A 167 12.21 28.76 -25.46
N ARG A 168 13.52 28.61 -25.38
CA ARG A 168 14.36 29.22 -24.34
C ARG A 168 14.31 30.76 -24.46
N PRO A 169 14.15 31.49 -23.34
CA PRO A 169 14.17 32.95 -23.36
C PRO A 169 15.57 33.50 -23.64
N ALA A 170 15.67 34.83 -23.81
CA ALA A 170 16.95 35.51 -23.96
C ALA A 170 17.85 35.31 -22.72
N PRO A 171 19.19 35.43 -22.84
CA PRO A 171 20.13 35.09 -21.77
C PRO A 171 19.99 35.89 -20.45
N ASP A 172 19.37 37.06 -20.50
CA ASP A 172 19.07 37.95 -19.38
C ASP A 172 17.78 37.57 -18.62
N ALA A 173 16.94 36.72 -19.21
CA ALA A 173 15.72 36.20 -18.63
C ALA A 173 15.89 34.75 -18.15
N TRP A 174 15.30 34.42 -17.00
CA TRP A 174 15.42 33.07 -16.44
C TRP A 174 14.49 32.07 -17.13
N LEU A 175 14.91 30.80 -17.19
CA LEU A 175 14.07 29.66 -17.55
C LEU A 175 13.85 28.80 -16.31
N ARG A 176 12.59 28.39 -16.06
CA ARG A 176 12.26 27.42 -15.01
C ARG A 176 11.29 26.37 -15.56
N VAL A 177 11.63 25.10 -15.35
CA VAL A 177 10.85 23.95 -15.80
C VAL A 177 10.44 23.14 -14.59
N VAL A 178 9.14 23.06 -14.34
CA VAL A 178 8.54 22.31 -13.23
C VAL A 178 8.17 20.92 -13.73
N LEU A 179 8.62 19.90 -13.00
CA LEU A 179 8.46 18.49 -13.33
C LEU A 179 7.66 17.80 -12.23
N GLU A 180 6.73 16.93 -12.60
CA GLU A 180 5.91 16.15 -11.67
C GLU A 180 6.46 14.74 -11.46
N LYS A 181 6.15 14.16 -10.29
CA LYS A 181 6.42 12.74 -10.05
C LYS A 181 5.58 11.89 -11.02
N PRO A 182 6.06 10.71 -11.44
CA PRO A 182 7.21 9.95 -10.91
C PRO A 182 8.57 10.30 -11.54
N PHE A 183 9.62 10.31 -10.73
CA PHE A 183 11.01 10.55 -11.17
C PHE A 183 11.82 9.24 -11.15
N GLY A 184 11.47 8.32 -12.06
CA GLY A 184 11.97 6.95 -12.05
C GLY A 184 11.16 6.02 -11.15
N HIS A 185 11.52 4.74 -11.16
CA HIS A 185 10.93 3.68 -10.34
C HIS A 185 11.98 2.87 -9.56
N ASP A 186 13.25 3.18 -9.78
CA ASP A 186 14.41 2.64 -9.08
C ASP A 186 15.62 3.56 -9.38
N THR A 187 16.77 3.23 -8.81
CA THR A 187 18.03 3.95 -9.03
C THR A 187 18.38 4.06 -10.52
N GLY A 188 18.32 2.96 -11.27
CA GLY A 188 18.76 2.94 -12.67
C GLY A 188 17.90 3.81 -13.59
N SER A 189 16.58 3.69 -13.45
CA SER A 189 15.62 4.50 -14.21
C SER A 189 15.65 5.98 -13.81
N ALA A 190 15.89 6.30 -12.54
CA ALA A 190 16.06 7.68 -12.08
C ALA A 190 17.36 8.31 -12.64
N GLN A 191 18.47 7.57 -12.64
CA GLN A 191 19.73 8.01 -13.27
C GLN A 191 19.56 8.25 -14.77
N PHE A 192 18.83 7.35 -15.46
CA PHE A 192 18.55 7.51 -16.89
C PHE A 192 17.74 8.78 -17.17
N LEU A 193 16.66 9.02 -16.43
CA LEU A 193 15.85 10.24 -16.56
C LEU A 193 16.67 11.50 -16.24
N ALA A 194 17.46 11.47 -15.16
CA ALA A 194 18.32 12.58 -14.77
C ALA A 194 19.30 12.96 -15.89
N LYS A 195 19.95 11.97 -16.51
CA LYS A 195 20.88 12.18 -17.63
C LYS A 195 20.19 12.81 -18.84
N GLN A 196 19.03 12.28 -19.24
CA GLN A 196 18.27 12.81 -20.38
C GLN A 196 17.87 14.27 -20.18
N LEU A 197 17.52 14.65 -18.94
CA LEU A 197 17.16 16.03 -18.61
C LEU A 197 18.38 16.95 -18.52
N SER A 198 19.48 16.50 -17.91
CA SER A 198 20.69 17.32 -17.76
C SER A 198 21.35 17.67 -19.10
N ASP A 199 21.12 16.88 -20.14
CA ASP A 199 21.59 17.18 -21.50
C ASP A 199 20.88 18.39 -22.13
N LYS A 200 19.72 18.80 -21.59
CA LYS A 200 18.84 19.84 -22.17
C LYS A 200 18.55 21.00 -21.22
N LEU A 201 18.56 20.76 -19.91
CA LEU A 201 18.23 21.74 -18.86
C LEU A 201 19.31 21.75 -17.78
N LYS A 202 19.58 22.93 -17.22
CA LYS A 202 20.50 23.07 -16.09
C LYS A 202 19.79 22.75 -14.77
N GLU A 203 20.53 22.35 -13.74
CA GLU A 203 19.95 21.99 -12.44
C GLU A 203 19.19 23.17 -11.80
N GLU A 204 19.69 24.40 -11.94
CA GLU A 204 19.03 25.61 -11.45
C GLU A 204 17.67 25.86 -12.12
N GLU A 205 17.49 25.38 -13.35
CA GLU A 205 16.27 25.54 -14.15
C GLU A 205 15.20 24.50 -13.80
N MET A 206 15.56 23.34 -13.23
CA MET A 206 14.64 22.24 -12.98
C MET A 206 14.00 22.28 -11.57
N TYR A 207 12.68 22.21 -11.48
CA TYR A 207 11.92 22.23 -10.23
C TYR A 207 11.10 20.94 -10.13
N LYS A 208 11.65 19.92 -9.47
CA LYS A 208 11.00 18.62 -9.31
C LYS A 208 10.06 18.68 -8.10
N ILE A 209 8.77 18.50 -8.36
CA ILE A 209 7.71 18.65 -7.36
C ILE A 209 7.61 17.42 -6.49
N ASP A 210 7.67 17.66 -5.18
CA ASP A 210 6.95 16.87 -4.19
C ASP A 210 5.98 17.80 -3.47
N HIS A 211 4.68 17.63 -3.71
CA HIS A 211 3.65 18.51 -3.14
C HIS A 211 3.60 18.47 -1.60
N TYR A 212 4.18 17.47 -0.92
CA TYR A 212 4.26 17.49 0.54
C TYR A 212 5.18 18.60 1.05
N LEU A 213 6.21 18.99 0.30
CA LEU A 213 7.06 20.13 0.65
C LEU A 213 6.31 21.47 0.62
N GLY A 214 5.18 21.54 -0.09
CA GLY A 214 4.28 22.70 -0.10
C GLY A 214 3.27 22.72 1.07
N LYS A 215 3.12 21.64 1.84
CA LYS A 215 2.23 21.63 3.01
C LYS A 215 2.78 22.56 4.08
N GLN A 216 1.95 23.46 4.58
CA GLN A 216 2.35 24.52 5.53
C GLN A 216 3.08 23.98 6.79
N VAL A 217 2.69 22.81 7.30
CA VAL A 217 3.38 22.18 8.44
C VAL A 217 4.77 21.68 8.05
N VAL A 218 4.91 21.06 6.87
CA VAL A 218 6.21 20.54 6.37
C VAL A 218 7.18 21.70 6.14
N SER A 219 6.72 22.77 5.51
CA SER A 219 7.56 23.94 5.24
C SER A 219 8.01 24.67 6.51
N LYS A 220 7.34 24.48 7.65
CA LYS A 220 7.70 25.06 8.96
C LYS A 220 8.54 24.15 9.85
N VAL A 221 8.80 22.89 9.47
CA VAL A 221 9.62 21.96 10.29
C VAL A 221 10.98 22.56 10.63
N LEU A 222 11.67 23.17 9.65
CA LEU A 222 13.01 23.73 9.87
C LEU A 222 13.00 25.02 10.70
N SER A 223 12.04 25.93 10.44
CA SER A 223 11.95 27.17 11.21
C SER A 223 11.60 26.86 12.66
N PHE A 224 10.63 25.97 12.91
CA PHE A 224 10.26 25.50 14.23
C PHE A 224 11.46 24.95 15.01
N ARG A 225 12.26 24.08 14.37
CA ARG A 225 13.47 23.52 15.00
C ARG A 225 14.52 24.59 15.33
N LYS A 226 14.66 25.63 14.50
CA LYS A 226 15.62 26.72 14.72
C LYS A 226 15.15 27.71 15.78
N GLU A 227 13.90 28.11 15.77
CA GLU A 227 13.32 29.02 16.77
C GLU A 227 13.39 28.40 18.16
N ASN A 228 13.07 27.11 18.25
CA ASN A 228 13.11 26.36 19.50
C ASN A 228 14.47 25.72 19.78
N LYS A 229 15.54 26.11 19.08
CA LYS A 229 16.86 25.44 19.14
C LYS A 229 17.41 25.32 20.56
N LYS A 230 17.27 26.37 21.38
CA LYS A 230 17.75 26.37 22.78
C LYS A 230 17.08 25.31 23.65
N LEU A 231 15.81 24.99 23.37
CA LEU A 231 15.02 23.99 24.08
C LEU A 231 15.22 22.59 23.47
N LEU A 232 15.41 22.50 22.16
CA LEU A 232 15.51 21.23 21.43
C LEU A 232 16.92 20.62 21.44
N ASP A 233 17.99 21.41 21.28
CA ASP A 233 19.36 20.88 21.17
C ASP A 233 19.75 19.92 22.32
N PRO A 234 19.41 20.19 23.60
CA PRO A 234 19.72 19.29 24.71
C PRO A 234 19.00 17.93 24.64
N ILE A 235 17.80 17.88 24.05
CA ILE A 235 16.92 16.70 24.05
C ILE A 235 16.81 16.02 22.68
N TRP A 236 17.35 16.58 21.61
CA TRP A 236 17.23 16.03 20.25
C TRP A 236 18.34 15.00 19.96
N ASN A 237 18.43 13.94 20.76
CA ASN A 237 19.46 12.91 20.63
C ASN A 237 18.98 11.55 21.16
N ASN A 238 19.77 10.50 20.91
CA ASN A 238 19.48 9.12 21.32
C ASN A 238 19.35 8.86 22.81
N HIS A 239 19.83 9.76 23.68
CA HIS A 239 19.61 9.63 25.12
C HIS A 239 18.16 9.95 25.49
N HIS A 240 17.53 10.87 24.76
CA HIS A 240 16.22 11.43 25.10
C HIS A 240 15.09 11.02 24.15
N ILE A 241 15.38 10.80 22.87
CA ILE A 241 14.37 10.33 21.90
C ILE A 241 14.27 8.81 22.01
N GLU A 242 13.03 8.33 22.13
CA GLU A 242 12.72 6.90 22.15
C GLU A 242 12.60 6.36 20.73
N ARG A 243 11.76 6.99 19.90
CA ARG A 243 11.51 6.60 18.52
C ARG A 243 10.88 7.74 17.73
N ILE A 244 10.92 7.60 16.41
CA ILE A 244 10.37 8.56 15.46
C ILE A 244 9.34 7.82 14.60
N GLU A 245 8.21 8.44 14.31
CA GLU A 245 7.16 7.84 13.50
C GLU A 245 6.68 8.82 12.43
N ILE A 246 6.61 8.37 11.19
CA ILE A 246 6.19 9.14 10.02
C ILE A 246 5.11 8.33 9.31
N VAL A 247 3.87 8.79 9.37
CA VAL A 247 2.70 8.00 9.03
C VAL A 247 1.81 8.75 8.05
N LEU A 248 1.34 8.04 7.03
CA LEU A 248 0.34 8.51 6.08
C LEU A 248 -0.66 7.39 5.79
N LYS A 249 -1.88 7.52 6.31
CA LYS A 249 -2.96 6.56 6.10
C LYS A 249 -3.99 7.15 5.16
N GLU A 250 -4.50 6.33 4.25
CA GLU A 250 -5.60 6.68 3.36
C GLU A 250 -6.75 5.70 3.51
N THR A 251 -7.98 6.23 3.58
CA THR A 251 -9.20 5.41 3.53
C THR A 251 -9.56 4.98 2.12
N LEU A 252 -9.10 5.71 1.10
CA LEU A 252 -9.36 5.38 -0.30
C LEU A 252 -8.52 4.18 -0.73
N ASP A 253 -9.10 3.35 -1.60
CA ASP A 253 -8.44 2.26 -2.29
C ASP A 253 -7.63 2.77 -3.51
N ALA A 254 -7.12 1.85 -4.33
CA ALA A 254 -6.39 2.14 -5.57
C ALA A 254 -7.28 2.09 -6.82
N LYS A 255 -8.58 1.87 -6.67
CA LYS A 255 -9.53 1.71 -7.78
C LYS A 255 -9.55 2.95 -8.68
N GLY A 256 -9.65 2.73 -9.99
CA GLY A 256 -9.58 3.73 -11.04
C GLY A 256 -8.15 4.23 -11.34
N ARG A 257 -7.15 3.75 -10.61
CA ARG A 257 -5.73 4.08 -10.83
C ARG A 257 -4.85 2.83 -10.89
N ILE A 258 -5.43 1.64 -11.07
CA ILE A 258 -4.70 0.38 -10.97
C ILE A 258 -3.58 0.27 -12.00
N GLN A 259 -3.82 0.72 -13.24
CA GLN A 259 -2.82 0.72 -14.31
C GLN A 259 -1.51 1.42 -13.91
N PHE A 260 -1.61 2.49 -13.13
CA PHE A 260 -0.46 3.17 -12.56
C PHE A 260 -0.02 2.48 -11.28
N TYR A 261 -0.92 2.29 -10.32
CA TYR A 261 -0.56 1.85 -8.97
C TYR A 261 0.10 0.47 -8.92
N ASP A 262 -0.32 -0.47 -9.76
CA ASP A 262 0.22 -1.84 -9.82
C ASP A 262 1.69 -1.89 -10.28
N GLN A 263 2.20 -0.84 -10.91
CA GLN A 263 3.61 -0.72 -11.28
C GLN A 263 4.46 -0.09 -10.17
N TYR A 264 3.85 0.68 -9.27
CA TYR A 264 4.57 1.50 -8.29
C TYR A 264 4.50 0.89 -6.88
N GLY A 265 3.31 0.55 -6.43
CA GLY A 265 3.01 0.17 -5.04
C GLY A 265 3.22 1.32 -4.05
N VAL A 266 2.83 1.09 -2.80
CA VAL A 266 2.82 2.13 -1.76
C VAL A 266 4.21 2.71 -1.45
N ILE A 267 5.27 1.90 -1.60
CA ILE A 267 6.64 2.33 -1.29
C ILE A 267 7.08 3.44 -2.25
N ARG A 268 6.87 3.26 -3.56
CA ARG A 268 7.23 4.28 -4.56
C ARG A 268 6.23 5.44 -4.60
N ASP A 269 4.95 5.16 -4.33
CA ASP A 269 3.92 6.20 -4.38
C ASP A 269 4.07 7.22 -3.24
N VAL A 270 4.50 6.77 -2.05
CA VAL A 270 4.47 7.58 -0.82
C VAL A 270 5.77 7.56 -0.01
N LEU A 271 6.33 6.39 0.30
CA LEU A 271 7.48 6.32 1.23
C LEU A 271 8.74 6.95 0.64
N GLN A 272 9.05 6.60 -0.62
CA GLN A 272 10.26 7.02 -1.33
C GLN A 272 10.35 8.54 -1.53
N ASN A 273 9.20 9.20 -1.64
CA ASN A 273 9.11 10.64 -1.88
C ASN A 273 8.64 11.39 -0.62
N HIS A 274 7.33 11.48 -0.40
CA HIS A 274 6.67 12.33 0.58
C HIS A 274 7.23 12.14 1.99
N LEU A 275 7.26 10.90 2.46
CA LEU A 275 7.67 10.62 3.84
C LEU A 275 9.19 10.70 4.02
N THR A 276 9.96 10.43 2.97
CA THR A 276 11.42 10.61 2.98
C THR A 276 11.81 12.08 3.06
N GLU A 277 11.11 12.98 2.36
CA GLU A 277 11.34 14.43 2.48
C GLU A 277 10.97 14.96 3.87
N VAL A 278 9.84 14.53 4.43
CA VAL A 278 9.43 14.91 5.79
C VAL A 278 10.45 14.41 6.83
N MET A 279 10.91 13.15 6.70
CA MET A 279 11.98 12.58 7.54
C MET A 279 13.24 13.44 7.47
N THR A 280 13.66 13.77 6.25
CA THR A 280 14.89 14.51 6.00
C THR A 280 14.85 15.89 6.64
N LEU A 281 13.78 16.66 6.46
CA LEU A 281 13.63 17.97 7.09
C LEU A 281 13.60 17.90 8.62
N MET A 282 12.97 16.87 9.16
CA MET A 282 12.85 16.67 10.61
C MET A 282 14.19 16.31 11.25
N LEU A 283 15.07 15.58 10.56
CA LEU A 283 16.23 14.93 11.17
C LEU A 283 17.58 15.39 10.65
N MET A 284 17.66 16.08 9.52
CA MET A 284 18.92 16.64 9.04
C MET A 284 19.52 17.64 10.04
N ASN A 285 20.81 17.92 9.90
CA ASN A 285 21.44 19.00 10.66
C ASN A 285 20.79 20.35 10.32
N LEU A 286 20.70 21.24 11.31
CA LEU A 286 20.16 22.57 11.08
C LEU A 286 21.19 23.42 10.32
N PRO A 287 20.85 24.00 9.16
CA PRO A 287 21.73 24.91 8.45
C PRO A 287 21.95 26.19 9.29
N ALA A 288 23.15 26.75 9.21
CA ALA A 288 23.48 28.03 9.82
C ALA A 288 22.63 29.15 9.20
N ASN A 289 22.50 29.15 7.86
CA ASN A 289 21.67 30.11 7.14
C ASN A 289 20.48 29.42 6.43
N GLN A 290 19.28 29.55 7.02
CA GLN A 290 18.03 29.02 6.44
C GLN A 290 17.54 29.76 5.17
N SER A 291 18.12 30.92 4.85
CA SER A 291 17.84 31.62 3.61
C SER A 291 18.71 31.14 2.45
N ASN A 292 19.70 30.28 2.71
CA ASN A 292 20.57 29.71 1.69
C ASN A 292 20.07 28.32 1.26
N SER A 293 19.40 28.26 0.11
CA SER A 293 18.87 26.99 -0.42
C SER A 293 19.96 25.94 -0.65
N ALA A 294 21.17 26.33 -1.07
CA ALA A 294 22.27 25.39 -1.30
C ALA A 294 22.72 24.71 -0.01
N GLU A 295 22.78 25.46 1.10
CA GLU A 295 23.11 24.91 2.41
C GLU A 295 22.04 23.92 2.90
N ILE A 296 20.75 24.23 2.68
CA ILE A 296 19.65 23.32 2.99
C ILE A 296 19.78 22.03 2.17
N LEU A 297 19.96 22.13 0.85
CA LEU A 297 20.09 20.96 -0.03
C LEU A 297 21.29 20.09 0.34
N GLN A 298 22.42 20.70 0.73
CA GLN A 298 23.59 19.97 1.20
C GLN A 298 23.31 19.20 2.50
N ASN A 299 22.60 19.80 3.46
CA ASN A 299 22.22 19.11 4.71
C ASN A 299 21.23 17.97 4.45
N LYS A 300 20.30 18.13 3.49
CA LYS A 300 19.42 17.05 3.05
C LYS A 300 20.24 15.88 2.49
N LEU A 301 21.16 16.15 1.57
CA LEU A 301 21.99 15.13 0.93
C LEU A 301 22.87 14.40 1.96
N GLN A 302 23.50 15.14 2.88
CA GLN A 302 24.32 14.55 3.94
C GLN A 302 23.50 13.62 4.85
N PHE A 303 22.25 13.99 5.15
CA PHE A 303 21.36 13.15 5.94
C PHE A 303 20.98 11.87 5.17
N LEU A 304 20.55 11.98 3.91
CA LEU A 304 20.22 10.81 3.08
C LEU A 304 21.39 9.83 2.97
N ALA A 305 22.61 10.35 2.78
CA ALA A 305 23.83 9.55 2.73
C ALA A 305 24.18 8.85 4.06
N SER A 306 23.57 9.26 5.18
CA SER A 306 23.77 8.64 6.50
C SER A 306 22.77 7.53 6.82
N LEU A 307 21.76 7.31 5.97
CA LEU A 307 20.79 6.23 6.17
C LEU A 307 21.46 4.86 6.01
N GLN A 308 21.13 3.92 6.90
CA GLN A 308 21.62 2.55 6.79
C GLN A 308 20.82 1.78 5.73
N ASN A 309 21.49 0.92 4.97
CA ASN A 309 20.82 0.07 3.97
C ASN A 309 19.68 -0.75 4.58
N ILE A 310 18.60 -0.89 3.82
CA ILE A 310 17.40 -1.62 4.21
C ILE A 310 17.09 -2.76 3.23
N ASP A 311 16.59 -3.87 3.74
CA ASP A 311 16.10 -5.01 2.98
C ASP A 311 14.74 -5.48 3.52
N LYS A 312 14.22 -6.59 2.99
CA LYS A 312 12.92 -7.16 3.38
C LYS A 312 12.76 -7.41 4.89
N SER A 313 13.84 -7.56 5.66
CA SER A 313 13.79 -7.70 7.12
C SER A 313 13.49 -6.38 7.83
N ASN A 314 13.62 -5.25 7.15
CA ASN A 314 13.28 -3.92 7.63
C ASN A 314 11.86 -3.49 7.25
N ALA A 315 11.08 -4.34 6.57
CA ALA A 315 9.73 -4.00 6.15
C ALA A 315 8.71 -5.11 6.44
N VAL A 316 7.52 -4.69 6.83
CA VAL A 316 6.29 -5.49 6.70
C VAL A 316 5.46 -4.92 5.57
N ILE A 317 4.89 -5.79 4.73
CA ILE A 317 4.06 -5.37 3.59
C ILE A 317 2.69 -6.04 3.62
N GLY A 318 1.67 -5.31 3.19
CA GLY A 318 0.29 -5.78 3.13
C GLY A 318 -0.44 -5.37 1.85
N GLN A 319 -1.53 -6.07 1.54
CA GLN A 319 -2.38 -5.81 0.39
C GLN A 319 -3.86 -5.94 0.80
N TYR A 320 -4.71 -4.95 0.51
CA TYR A 320 -6.12 -5.07 0.86
C TYR A 320 -6.80 -6.13 0.00
N GLN A 321 -7.74 -6.88 0.57
CA GLN A 321 -8.32 -8.08 -0.03
C GLN A 321 -8.94 -7.84 -1.42
N ALA A 322 -9.60 -6.69 -1.62
CA ALA A 322 -10.23 -6.36 -2.90
C ALA A 322 -9.23 -6.07 -4.05
N TYR A 323 -7.96 -5.79 -3.74
CA TYR A 323 -6.99 -5.28 -4.72
C TYR A 323 -6.78 -6.21 -5.92
N ASN A 324 -6.63 -7.52 -5.69
CA ASN A 324 -6.45 -8.47 -6.80
C ASN A 324 -7.67 -8.52 -7.72
N GLY A 325 -8.88 -8.40 -7.18
CA GLY A 325 -10.10 -8.29 -7.98
C GLY A 325 -10.11 -7.04 -8.85
N GLU A 326 -9.70 -5.90 -8.29
CA GLU A 326 -9.57 -4.63 -9.03
C GLU A 326 -8.50 -4.71 -10.13
N VAL A 327 -7.38 -5.40 -9.88
CA VAL A 327 -6.35 -5.66 -10.88
C VAL A 327 -6.85 -6.54 -12.03
N GLN A 328 -7.60 -7.59 -11.71
CA GLN A 328 -8.20 -8.44 -12.74
C GLN A 328 -9.21 -7.68 -13.59
N GLU A 329 -10.04 -6.84 -12.97
CA GLU A 329 -11.04 -6.01 -13.65
C GLU A 329 -10.41 -4.91 -14.51
N GLU A 330 -9.59 -4.03 -13.95
CA GLU A 330 -9.09 -2.84 -14.65
C GLU A 330 -8.00 -3.15 -15.68
N LEU A 331 -7.21 -4.20 -15.47
CA LEU A 331 -6.13 -4.59 -16.39
C LEU A 331 -6.52 -5.74 -17.33
N ASN A 332 -7.79 -6.16 -17.32
CA ASN A 332 -8.31 -7.30 -18.08
C ASN A 332 -7.43 -8.56 -17.91
N LYS A 333 -7.07 -8.89 -16.66
CA LYS A 333 -6.29 -10.09 -16.34
C LYS A 333 -7.23 -11.26 -16.03
N THR A 334 -6.71 -12.48 -16.20
CA THR A 334 -7.44 -13.70 -15.90
C THR A 334 -7.61 -13.88 -14.39
N LYS A 335 -8.60 -14.68 -13.96
CA LYS A 335 -8.93 -14.88 -12.52
C LYS A 335 -7.80 -15.55 -11.71
N ASP A 336 -6.85 -16.19 -12.39
CA ASP A 336 -5.65 -16.81 -11.83
C ASP A 336 -4.45 -15.86 -11.74
N TYR A 337 -4.55 -14.62 -12.24
CA TYR A 337 -3.52 -13.61 -12.06
C TYR A 337 -3.59 -12.99 -10.65
N TYR A 338 -2.47 -13.01 -9.94
CA TYR A 338 -2.33 -12.37 -8.63
C TYR A 338 -1.18 -11.37 -8.66
N SER A 339 -1.48 -10.13 -8.29
CA SER A 339 -0.48 -9.09 -8.06
C SER A 339 0.11 -9.21 -6.66
N VAL A 340 1.43 -9.09 -6.58
CA VAL A 340 2.17 -8.98 -5.31
C VAL A 340 2.41 -7.52 -4.88
N THR A 341 1.79 -6.56 -5.57
CA THR A 341 1.99 -5.14 -5.29
C THR A 341 1.50 -4.76 -3.89
N PRO A 342 2.36 -4.21 -3.01
CA PRO A 342 1.95 -3.83 -1.67
C PRO A 342 1.10 -2.55 -1.69
N THR A 343 -0.06 -2.60 -1.04
CA THR A 343 -0.93 -1.44 -0.78
C THR A 343 -0.75 -0.88 0.63
N PHE A 344 0.00 -1.58 1.49
CA PHE A 344 0.46 -1.15 2.81
C PHE A 344 1.94 -1.52 3.00
N ALA A 345 2.69 -0.64 3.65
CA ALA A 345 4.05 -0.93 4.10
C ALA A 345 4.33 -0.23 5.43
N GLY A 346 4.94 -0.97 6.37
CA GLY A 346 5.56 -0.45 7.58
C GLY A 346 7.06 -0.75 7.53
N VAL A 347 7.90 0.27 7.57
CA VAL A 347 9.36 0.16 7.40
C VAL A 347 10.06 0.73 8.62
N VAL A 348 11.08 0.04 9.12
CA VAL A 348 12.02 0.59 10.11
C VAL A 348 13.30 1.06 9.43
N ILE A 349 13.73 2.27 9.75
CA ILE A 349 14.93 2.92 9.22
C ILE A 349 15.84 3.26 10.40
N HIS A 350 17.15 3.10 10.18
CA HIS A 350 18.18 3.50 11.13
C HIS A 350 19.17 4.44 10.44
N VAL A 351 19.75 5.34 11.24
CA VAL A 351 20.70 6.35 10.76
C VAL A 351 22.08 6.05 11.36
N ASN A 352 23.11 6.05 10.53
CA ASN A 352 24.50 5.96 10.97
C ASN A 352 24.98 7.34 11.46
N SER A 353 24.61 7.69 12.68
CA SER A 353 24.97 8.95 13.32
C SER A 353 25.01 8.80 14.84
N ALA A 354 26.04 9.35 15.49
CA ALA A 354 26.13 9.34 16.96
C ALA A 354 24.90 9.98 17.64
N LYS A 355 24.24 10.93 16.95
CA LYS A 355 23.05 11.61 17.43
C LYS A 355 21.80 10.73 17.41
N TYR A 356 21.73 9.81 16.44
CA TYR A 356 20.55 8.99 16.14
C TYR A 356 20.78 7.49 16.39
N ASP A 357 21.94 7.11 16.93
CA ASP A 357 22.29 5.71 17.14
C ASP A 357 21.29 5.03 18.09
N GLY A 358 20.79 3.86 17.68
CA GLY A 358 19.79 3.09 18.40
C GLY A 358 18.34 3.61 18.32
N ILE A 359 18.07 4.77 17.69
CA ILE A 359 16.70 5.28 17.55
C ILE A 359 16.04 4.66 16.31
N PRO A 360 14.94 3.90 16.46
CA PRO A 360 14.18 3.42 15.31
C PRO A 360 13.31 4.54 14.72
N ILE A 361 13.38 4.68 13.40
CA ILE A 361 12.49 5.56 12.63
C ILE A 361 11.49 4.68 11.89
N PHE A 362 10.22 4.75 12.27
CA PHE A 362 9.14 4.03 11.63
C PHE A 362 8.51 4.88 10.53
N MET A 363 8.37 4.32 9.35
CA MET A 363 7.68 4.92 8.23
C MET A 363 6.54 4.00 7.79
N THR A 364 5.31 4.50 7.83
CA THR A 364 4.12 3.69 7.54
C THR A 364 3.22 4.38 6.55
N SER A 365 2.80 3.66 5.51
CA SER A 365 1.75 4.13 4.61
C SER A 365 0.86 2.99 4.13
N GLY A 366 -0.38 3.31 3.82
CA GLY A 366 -1.26 2.36 3.13
C GLY A 366 -2.61 2.92 2.69
N LYS A 367 -3.26 2.15 1.83
CA LYS A 367 -4.60 2.40 1.27
C LYS A 367 -5.66 1.51 1.91
N ALA A 368 -6.93 1.88 1.75
CA ALA A 368 -8.06 1.18 2.37
C ALA A 368 -7.84 0.94 3.88
N LEU A 369 -7.36 1.96 4.59
CA LEU A 369 -7.15 1.92 6.04
C LEU A 369 -8.37 2.50 6.78
N ASP A 370 -8.36 2.34 8.10
CA ASP A 370 -9.41 2.74 9.05
C ASP A 370 -9.66 4.25 9.10
N GLU A 371 -8.64 5.06 8.82
CA GLU A 371 -8.75 6.51 8.82
C GLU A 371 -7.83 7.14 7.77
N ARG A 372 -8.14 8.38 7.39
CA ARG A 372 -7.25 9.24 6.62
C ARG A 372 -6.52 10.16 7.58
N VAL A 373 -5.21 10.03 7.71
CA VAL A 373 -4.38 10.88 8.58
C VAL A 373 -2.95 10.93 8.08
N ALA A 374 -2.27 12.07 8.25
CA ALA A 374 -0.84 12.17 7.99
C ALA A 374 -0.14 12.96 9.09
N TYR A 375 0.96 12.44 9.62
CA TYR A 375 1.76 13.10 10.66
C TYR A 375 3.20 12.60 10.67
N ALA A 376 4.10 13.42 11.22
CA ALA A 376 5.40 12.99 11.69
C ALA A 376 5.54 13.34 13.16
N ARG A 377 5.99 12.41 14.01
CA ARG A 377 6.17 12.65 15.43
C ARG A 377 7.49 12.13 15.97
N VAL A 378 7.97 12.82 16.99
CA VAL A 378 9.13 12.43 17.81
C VAL A 378 8.60 12.12 19.20
N ILE A 379 8.87 10.90 19.67
CA ILE A 379 8.48 10.44 21.00
C ILE A 379 9.74 10.41 21.87
N PHE A 380 9.66 11.04 23.03
CA PHE A 380 10.76 11.13 23.99
C PHE A 380 10.60 10.07 25.09
N LYS A 381 11.73 9.56 25.57
CA LYS A 381 11.79 8.66 26.71
C LYS A 381 11.24 9.36 27.95
N SER A 382 10.62 8.58 28.83
CA SER A 382 10.19 9.05 30.14
C SER A 382 11.18 8.60 31.21
N ASP A 383 11.76 9.56 31.92
CA ASP A 383 12.54 9.32 33.13
C ASP A 383 11.68 9.45 34.41
N THR A 384 10.38 9.71 34.24
CA THR A 384 9.44 9.91 35.35
C THR A 384 8.77 8.58 35.72
N PHE A 385 8.93 8.15 36.98
CA PHE A 385 8.21 7.01 37.55
C PHE A 385 7.08 7.48 38.46
N CYS A 386 5.84 7.25 38.03
CA CYS A 386 4.66 7.74 38.73
C CYS A 386 4.06 6.67 39.64
N VAL A 387 4.25 6.88 40.95
CA VAL A 387 3.83 5.90 41.98
C VAL A 387 2.36 6.06 42.38
N GLN A 388 1.84 7.30 42.40
CA GLN A 388 0.55 7.61 43.01
C GLN A 388 -0.57 7.80 41.98
N ASP A 389 -0.30 8.58 40.93
CA ASP A 389 -1.27 8.88 39.88
C ASP A 389 -0.65 8.66 38.50
N PRO A 390 -0.99 7.56 37.80
CA PRO A 390 -0.50 7.31 36.44
C PRO A 390 -1.13 8.26 35.41
N THR A 391 -2.16 9.03 35.78
CA THR A 391 -2.85 9.99 34.89
C THR A 391 -2.30 11.41 34.97
N ASP A 392 -1.38 11.68 35.90
CA ASP A 392 -0.67 12.98 35.98
C ASP A 392 0.03 13.27 34.64
N ILE A 393 -0.03 14.53 34.21
CA ILE A 393 0.55 14.97 32.95
C ILE A 393 2.06 14.66 32.85
N GLN A 394 2.79 14.60 33.96
CA GLN A 394 4.21 14.24 34.00
C GLN A 394 4.47 12.76 33.67
N CYS A 395 3.45 11.92 33.76
CA CYS A 395 3.48 10.49 33.46
C CYS A 395 3.07 10.17 32.04
N LYS A 396 2.46 11.14 31.34
CA LYS A 396 2.00 11.01 29.97
C LYS A 396 3.15 11.07 28.97
N ALA A 397 2.92 10.52 27.78
CA ALA A 397 3.91 10.51 26.70
C ALA A 397 4.38 11.94 26.35
N LYS A 398 5.69 12.12 26.24
CA LYS A 398 6.32 13.36 25.78
C LYS A 398 6.51 13.27 24.28
N GLN A 399 5.86 14.14 23.51
CA GLN A 399 5.95 14.09 22.05
C GLN A 399 5.86 15.46 21.39
N ILE A 400 6.49 15.56 20.21
CA ILE A 400 6.32 16.64 19.24
C ILE A 400 5.68 16.04 18.00
N ILE A 401 4.58 16.62 17.52
CA ILE A 401 3.81 16.12 16.39
C ILE A 401 3.70 17.23 15.34
N PHE A 402 4.24 16.97 14.15
CA PHE A 402 3.96 17.71 12.93
C PHE A 402 2.76 17.05 12.23
N TYR A 403 1.57 17.56 12.53
CA TYR A 403 0.31 16.99 12.05
C TYR A 403 -0.05 17.60 10.69
N LEU A 404 0.00 16.79 9.63
CA LEU A 404 -0.11 17.25 8.25
C LEU A 404 -1.57 17.45 7.77
N GLY A 405 -2.54 16.95 8.55
CA GLY A 405 -3.97 17.15 8.34
C GLY A 405 -4.82 15.88 8.44
N HIS A 406 -6.14 16.05 8.30
CA HIS A 406 -7.17 15.00 8.43
C HIS A 406 -7.25 14.40 9.84
N GLY A 407 -7.65 13.14 9.99
CA GLY A 407 -7.87 12.44 11.26
C GLY A 407 -8.73 13.23 12.25
N ASN A 408 -8.53 13.02 13.54
CA ASN A 408 -9.36 13.65 14.57
C ASN A 408 -9.20 15.18 14.66
N LEU A 409 -8.02 15.72 14.30
CA LEU A 409 -7.76 17.16 14.40
C LEU A 409 -8.36 17.95 13.23
N GLN A 410 -8.53 17.33 12.06
CA GLN A 410 -9.10 17.89 10.82
C GLN A 410 -8.34 19.07 10.18
N TYR A 411 -7.41 19.70 10.89
CA TYR A 411 -6.56 20.78 10.38
C TYR A 411 -5.06 20.50 10.62
N PRO A 412 -4.17 21.05 9.78
CA PRO A 412 -2.73 20.95 9.99
C PRO A 412 -2.28 21.74 11.22
N ALA A 413 -1.37 21.17 12.02
CA ALA A 413 -0.88 21.79 13.24
C ALA A 413 0.49 21.25 13.68
N ILE A 414 1.17 22.00 14.53
CA ILE A 414 2.32 21.54 15.31
C ILE A 414 1.87 21.43 16.77
N LEU A 415 2.00 20.23 17.35
CA LEU A 415 1.63 19.96 18.74
C LEU A 415 2.88 19.60 19.55
N VAL A 416 3.02 20.20 20.72
CA VAL A 416 4.11 19.91 21.68
C VAL A 416 3.48 19.58 23.03
N SER A 417 3.78 18.42 23.61
CA SER A 417 3.24 18.04 24.92
C SER A 417 3.59 19.09 25.98
N LYS A 418 2.63 19.46 26.84
CA LYS A 418 2.84 20.47 27.90
C LYS A 418 3.85 20.05 28.95
N ASN A 419 4.07 18.76 29.13
CA ASN A 419 5.10 18.18 29.99
C ASN A 419 6.49 18.11 29.32
N LEU A 420 6.68 18.71 28.14
CA LEU A 420 7.96 18.80 27.43
C LEU A 420 8.52 20.22 27.49
N PHE A 421 7.97 21.17 26.73
CA PHE A 421 8.25 22.61 26.83
C PHE A 421 7.16 23.43 26.12
N LYS A 422 7.05 24.72 26.45
CA LYS A 422 6.22 25.67 25.68
C LYS A 422 7.01 26.16 24.45
N PRO A 423 6.56 25.86 23.22
CA PRO A 423 7.27 26.30 22.02
C PRO A 423 7.09 27.80 21.75
N ASP A 424 8.11 28.41 21.16
CA ASP A 424 8.01 29.75 20.57
C ASP A 424 7.06 29.72 19.37
N LEU A 425 6.31 30.82 19.17
CA LEU A 425 5.38 30.93 18.05
C LEU A 425 6.15 31.06 16.74
N ALA A 426 5.88 30.15 15.79
CA ALA A 426 6.73 30.00 14.62
C ALA A 426 6.80 31.24 13.70
N SER A 427 5.72 32.02 13.58
CA SER A 427 5.69 33.26 12.77
C SER A 427 4.33 33.96 12.87
N HIS A 428 4.22 35.16 12.29
CA HIS A 428 2.97 35.93 12.19
C HIS A 428 1.86 35.24 11.37
N ASP A 429 2.21 34.28 10.51
CA ASP A 429 1.26 33.48 9.73
C ASP A 429 0.72 32.23 10.50
N TRP A 430 1.12 32.07 11.77
CA TRP A 430 0.64 31.03 12.70
C TRP A 430 -0.02 31.64 13.93
N LYS A 431 -0.93 30.88 14.52
CA LYS A 431 -1.60 31.22 15.78
C LYS A 431 -1.56 30.04 16.74
N GLU A 432 -1.55 30.36 18.03
CA GLU A 432 -1.78 29.38 19.10
C GLU A 432 -3.28 29.06 19.17
N VAL A 433 -3.61 27.78 19.32
CA VAL A 433 -5.00 27.34 19.54
C VAL A 433 -5.25 27.31 21.04
N THR A 434 -6.18 28.14 21.51
CA THR A 434 -6.58 28.22 22.93
C THR A 434 -7.90 27.50 23.22
N GLU A 435 -8.62 27.05 22.18
CA GLU A 435 -9.88 26.33 22.32
C GLU A 435 -9.66 24.86 22.64
N ASN A 436 -10.34 24.37 23.68
CA ASN A 436 -10.32 22.96 24.04
C ASN A 436 -11.49 22.24 23.39
N LYS A 437 -11.23 21.49 22.32
CA LYS A 437 -12.13 20.44 21.84
C LYS A 437 -11.80 19.15 22.58
N ASP A 438 -12.83 18.39 22.95
CA ASP A 438 -12.66 17.06 23.57
C ASP A 438 -12.27 16.04 22.49
N VAL A 439 -10.99 16.07 22.10
CA VAL A 439 -10.42 15.29 21.02
C VAL A 439 -9.12 14.67 21.48
N ASN A 440 -8.96 13.37 21.25
CA ASN A 440 -7.70 12.67 21.47
C ASN A 440 -6.87 12.65 20.19
N VAL A 441 -5.62 13.09 20.30
CA VAL A 441 -4.63 13.08 19.22
C VAL A 441 -3.44 12.24 19.68
N LEU A 442 -3.26 11.10 19.01
CA LEU A 442 -2.12 10.19 19.19
C LEU A 442 -1.86 9.81 20.67
N GLY A 443 -2.93 9.48 21.37
CA GLY A 443 -2.90 8.95 22.74
C GLY A 443 -3.06 9.97 23.86
N LEU A 444 -3.12 11.27 23.55
CA LEU A 444 -3.35 12.33 24.55
C LEU A 444 -4.53 13.23 24.17
N PRO A 445 -5.28 13.75 25.15
CA PRO A 445 -6.30 14.75 24.91
C PRO A 445 -5.68 16.07 24.45
N LEU A 446 -6.44 16.83 23.66
CA LEU A 446 -5.97 18.07 23.04
C LEU A 446 -5.44 19.10 24.05
N HIS A 447 -6.02 19.16 25.25
CA HIS A 447 -5.62 20.08 26.31
C HIS A 447 -4.24 19.78 26.92
N ASP A 448 -3.64 18.61 26.65
CA ASP A 448 -2.28 18.26 27.08
C ASP A 448 -1.20 18.79 26.13
N TYR A 449 -1.58 19.48 25.04
CA TYR A 449 -0.65 20.05 24.07
C TYR A 449 -0.63 21.58 24.09
N TYR A 450 0.53 22.15 23.76
CA TYR A 450 0.62 23.44 23.11
C TYR A 450 0.44 23.24 21.61
N ILE A 451 -0.47 23.99 20.98
CA ILE A 451 -0.89 23.75 19.60
C ILE A 451 -0.74 25.03 18.79
N GLN A 452 -0.02 24.93 17.67
CA GLN A 452 0.10 26.01 16.69
C GLN A 452 -0.49 25.56 15.36
N THR A 453 -1.28 26.42 14.71
CA THR A 453 -1.91 26.15 13.41
C THR A 453 -1.75 27.37 12.48
N PRO A 454 -1.73 27.20 11.14
CA PRO A 454 -1.75 28.33 10.22
C PRO A 454 -2.99 29.22 10.43
N VAL A 455 -2.82 30.53 10.25
CA VAL A 455 -3.95 31.47 10.30
C VAL A 455 -4.95 31.22 9.17
N ALA A 456 -4.44 30.88 7.97
CA ALA A 456 -5.22 30.52 6.79
C ALA A 456 -4.64 29.26 6.13
N LEU A 457 -5.52 28.36 5.71
CA LEU A 457 -5.12 27.15 4.99
C LEU A 457 -4.79 27.47 3.54
N ARG A 458 -3.65 26.98 3.07
CA ARG A 458 -3.21 27.13 1.68
C ARG A 458 -3.00 25.77 1.03
N GLU A 459 -3.38 25.68 -0.23
CA GLU A 459 -3.15 24.50 -1.05
C GLU A 459 -1.64 24.39 -1.37
N PRO A 460 -1.01 23.22 -1.21
CA PRO A 460 0.43 23.05 -1.43
C PRO A 460 0.99 23.53 -2.78
N TYR A 461 0.26 23.37 -3.88
CA TYR A 461 0.67 23.85 -5.20
C TYR A 461 0.73 25.38 -5.26
N CYS A 462 -0.17 26.09 -4.57
CA CYS A 462 -0.11 27.55 -4.49
C CYS A 462 1.22 28.01 -3.86
N GLU A 463 1.63 27.33 -2.78
CA GLU A 463 2.89 27.64 -2.11
C GLU A 463 4.09 27.34 -3.02
N LEU A 464 4.14 26.13 -3.61
CA LEU A 464 5.25 25.72 -4.46
C LEU A 464 5.37 26.59 -5.71
N ILE A 465 4.27 26.91 -6.39
CA ILE A 465 4.28 27.79 -7.58
C ILE A 465 4.89 29.16 -7.24
N SER A 466 4.53 29.75 -6.10
CA SER A 466 5.14 31.00 -5.63
C SER A 466 6.65 30.87 -5.44
N GLN A 467 7.12 29.77 -4.84
CA GLN A 467 8.54 29.49 -4.67
C GLN A 467 9.28 29.29 -6.01
N VAL A 468 8.63 28.69 -7.02
CA VAL A 468 9.21 28.61 -8.38
C VAL A 468 9.43 30.01 -8.96
N VAL A 469 8.48 30.94 -8.81
CA VAL A 469 8.60 32.30 -9.37
C VAL A 469 9.63 33.16 -8.63
N ILE A 470 9.85 32.91 -7.34
CA ILE A 470 10.93 33.56 -6.58
C ILE A 470 12.29 32.91 -6.88
N GLY A 471 12.31 31.67 -7.38
CA GLY A 471 13.53 30.92 -7.70
C GLY A 471 14.13 30.20 -6.50
N ARG A 472 13.32 29.89 -5.49
CA ARG A 472 13.75 29.23 -4.27
C ARG A 472 13.82 27.72 -4.48
N LYS A 473 14.95 27.08 -4.14
CA LYS A 473 15.22 25.67 -4.49
C LYS A 473 15.02 24.66 -3.36
N ASP A 474 15.03 25.09 -2.11
CA ASP A 474 14.98 24.22 -0.93
C ASP A 474 13.65 23.46 -0.74
N SER A 475 12.59 23.92 -1.40
CA SER A 475 11.27 23.28 -1.42
C SER A 475 11.08 22.29 -2.59
N PHE A 476 12.14 21.96 -3.33
CA PHE A 476 12.10 21.07 -4.50
C PHE A 476 13.18 19.99 -4.39
N ILE A 477 12.99 18.91 -5.14
CA ILE A 477 13.92 17.78 -5.13
C ILE A 477 15.08 18.08 -6.08
N SER A 478 16.32 18.13 -5.56
CA SER A 478 17.53 18.21 -6.39
C SER A 478 17.80 16.86 -7.06
N THR A 479 18.50 16.86 -8.19
CA THR A 479 18.91 15.61 -8.85
C THR A 479 19.72 14.71 -7.92
N GLU A 480 20.71 15.27 -7.20
CA GLU A 480 21.51 14.50 -6.25
C GLU A 480 20.68 13.93 -5.10
N GLY A 481 19.76 14.73 -4.53
CA GLY A 481 18.86 14.27 -3.46
C GLY A 481 17.91 13.16 -3.92
N LEU A 482 17.40 13.27 -5.16
CA LEU A 482 16.56 12.23 -5.76
C LEU A 482 17.33 10.92 -5.90
N LEU A 483 18.56 10.97 -6.43
CA LEU A 483 19.38 9.78 -6.62
C LEU A 483 19.77 9.14 -5.28
N ALA A 484 20.16 9.95 -4.29
CA ALA A 484 20.46 9.46 -2.94
C ALA A 484 19.23 8.80 -2.27
N SER A 485 18.03 9.34 -2.48
CA SER A 485 16.79 8.69 -2.03
C SER A 485 16.59 7.33 -2.72
N TRP A 486 16.77 7.25 -4.04
CA TRP A 486 16.63 5.99 -4.76
C TRP A 486 17.68 4.95 -4.39
N ASP A 487 18.94 5.35 -4.18
CA ASP A 487 20.01 4.47 -3.73
C ASP A 487 19.65 3.79 -2.39
N PHE A 488 18.96 4.51 -1.51
CA PHE A 488 18.46 4.00 -0.24
C PHE A 488 17.26 3.05 -0.38
N TRP A 489 16.26 3.39 -1.22
CA TRP A 489 15.02 2.61 -1.34
C TRP A 489 15.09 1.41 -2.29
N THR A 490 15.96 1.46 -3.30
CA THR A 490 16.06 0.44 -4.35
C THR A 490 16.42 -0.97 -3.79
N PRO A 491 17.37 -1.10 -2.85
CA PRO A 491 17.67 -2.40 -2.24
C PRO A 491 16.45 -3.06 -1.57
N LEU A 492 15.64 -2.28 -0.85
CA LEU A 492 14.40 -2.78 -0.26
C LEU A 492 13.43 -3.27 -1.33
N LEU A 493 13.18 -2.46 -2.37
CA LEU A 493 12.28 -2.81 -3.47
C LEU A 493 12.69 -4.12 -4.16
N HIS A 494 13.98 -4.30 -4.44
CA HIS A 494 14.50 -5.53 -5.03
C HIS A 494 14.31 -6.74 -4.10
N SER A 495 14.58 -6.57 -2.81
CA SER A 495 14.42 -7.66 -1.83
C SER A 495 12.96 -8.09 -1.60
N LEU A 496 12.00 -7.22 -1.93
CA LEU A 496 10.55 -7.44 -1.81
C LEU A 496 9.88 -7.96 -3.08
N ALA A 497 10.55 -7.97 -4.24
CA ALA A 497 9.94 -8.22 -5.56
C ALA A 497 9.13 -9.53 -5.68
N HIS A 498 9.41 -10.52 -4.84
CA HIS A 498 8.72 -11.82 -4.80
C HIS A 498 8.11 -12.14 -3.44
N VAL A 499 7.97 -11.15 -2.55
CA VAL A 499 7.37 -11.32 -1.23
C VAL A 499 5.87 -11.11 -1.35
N PHE A 500 5.09 -12.13 -1.02
CA PHE A 500 3.64 -12.01 -0.97
C PHE A 500 3.24 -11.07 0.19
N PRO A 501 2.47 -10.02 -0.08
CA PRO A 501 1.99 -9.12 0.95
C PRO A 501 0.94 -9.80 1.85
N ARG A 502 0.92 -9.45 3.14
CA ARG A 502 -0.14 -9.90 4.06
C ARG A 502 -1.49 -9.32 3.62
N LEU A 503 -2.49 -10.17 3.41
CA LEU A 503 -3.83 -9.70 3.10
C LEU A 503 -4.50 -9.05 4.31
N TYR A 504 -5.23 -7.95 4.08
CA TYR A 504 -6.05 -7.28 5.09
C TYR A 504 -7.43 -6.89 4.53
N PRO A 505 -8.52 -6.94 5.33
CA PRO A 505 -9.87 -6.71 4.82
C PRO A 505 -10.11 -5.31 4.23
N GLY A 506 -9.51 -4.29 4.83
CA GLY A 506 -9.74 -2.88 4.54
C GLY A 506 -10.57 -2.19 5.62
N GLY A 507 -10.35 -0.88 5.80
CA GLY A 507 -11.09 -0.04 6.74
C GLY A 507 -10.89 -0.44 8.21
N VAL A 508 -11.93 -0.24 9.03
CA VAL A 508 -11.92 -0.55 10.48
C VAL A 508 -11.76 -2.05 10.78
N ALA A 509 -12.11 -2.92 9.82
CA ALA A 509 -11.97 -4.37 9.94
C ALA A 509 -10.50 -4.82 9.97
N ASN A 510 -9.56 -3.93 9.63
CA ASN A 510 -8.12 -4.20 9.77
C ASN A 510 -7.73 -4.52 11.21
N SER A 511 -8.39 -3.91 12.20
CA SER A 511 -8.09 -4.08 13.63
C SER A 511 -6.57 -4.00 13.88
N ASN A 512 -5.96 -5.04 14.46
CA ASN A 512 -4.54 -5.13 14.78
C ASN A 512 -3.70 -5.89 13.74
N LEU A 513 -4.28 -6.28 12.59
CA LEU A 513 -3.63 -7.17 11.60
C LEU A 513 -2.35 -6.58 10.99
N LEU A 514 -2.31 -5.25 10.87
CA LEU A 514 -1.21 -4.51 10.30
C LEU A 514 -0.22 -4.01 11.36
N ASN A 515 -0.47 -4.29 12.65
CA ASN A 515 0.47 -3.94 13.70
C ASN A 515 1.76 -4.75 13.53
N PHE A 516 2.89 -4.07 13.71
CA PHE A 516 4.22 -4.67 13.61
C PHE A 516 5.09 -4.22 14.77
N GLN A 517 6.08 -5.04 15.06
CA GLN A 517 6.99 -4.87 16.19
C GLN A 517 8.43 -4.93 15.72
N LEU A 518 9.29 -4.22 16.44
CA LEU A 518 10.73 -4.25 16.24
C LEU A 518 11.32 -5.42 17.03
N ARG A 519 12.07 -6.29 16.35
CA ARG A 519 12.91 -7.35 16.94
C ARG A 519 14.36 -7.08 16.59
N GLY A 520 15.10 -6.48 17.53
CA GLY A 520 16.44 -5.97 17.26
C GLY A 520 16.39 -4.82 16.25
N ARG A 521 16.97 -5.01 15.06
CA ARG A 521 16.92 -4.03 13.95
C ARG A 521 15.91 -4.39 12.85
N GLN A 522 15.19 -5.50 13.01
CA GLN A 522 14.26 -6.03 12.03
C GLN A 522 12.81 -5.82 12.47
N VAL A 523 11.88 -5.77 11.53
CA VAL A 523 10.45 -5.74 11.84
C VAL A 523 9.76 -7.02 11.45
N SER A 524 8.79 -7.41 12.25
CA SER A 524 7.84 -8.47 11.94
C SER A 524 6.45 -7.99 12.33
N PHE A 525 5.41 -8.54 11.73
CA PHE A 525 4.07 -8.34 12.27
C PHE A 525 4.01 -8.78 13.74
N SER A 526 3.24 -8.06 14.56
CA SER A 526 3.12 -8.36 16.00
C SER A 526 2.26 -9.59 16.26
N GLN A 527 1.31 -9.85 15.36
CA GLN A 527 0.49 -11.06 15.35
C GLN A 527 0.87 -11.90 14.13
N GLU A 528 1.09 -13.19 14.35
CA GLU A 528 0.98 -14.17 13.28
C GLU A 528 -0.45 -14.11 12.73
N ALA A 529 -0.61 -14.19 11.41
CA ALA A 529 -1.83 -13.78 10.75
C ALA A 529 -3.03 -14.62 11.24
N VAL A 530 -3.83 -14.06 12.16
CA VAL A 530 -5.19 -14.54 12.47
C VAL A 530 -6.15 -13.59 11.77
N VAL A 531 -6.25 -13.68 10.44
CA VAL A 531 -7.35 -13.04 9.72
C VAL A 531 -8.57 -13.94 9.87
N ASN A 532 -9.37 -13.71 10.91
CA ASN A 532 -10.77 -14.10 10.86
C ASN A 532 -11.42 -13.26 9.76
N ILE A 533 -11.68 -13.86 8.61
CA ILE A 533 -12.58 -13.26 7.62
C ILE A 533 -13.99 -13.34 8.22
N ILE A 534 -14.36 -12.38 9.05
CA ILE A 534 -15.76 -12.06 9.26
C ILE A 534 -16.19 -11.39 7.95
N LYS A 535 -16.84 -12.14 7.06
CA LYS A 535 -17.56 -11.58 5.90
C LYS A 535 -18.68 -10.66 6.46
N PRO A 536 -18.60 -9.33 6.36
CA PRO A 536 -19.73 -8.46 6.68
C PRO A 536 -20.59 -8.41 5.41
N GLY A 537 -21.56 -9.31 5.30
CA GLY A 537 -22.44 -9.33 4.13
C GLY A 537 -23.20 -10.62 3.83
N ALA A 538 -23.12 -11.67 4.64
CA ALA A 538 -24.09 -12.77 4.55
C ALA A 538 -25.20 -12.50 5.55
N GLU A 539 -26.28 -11.89 5.07
CA GLU A 539 -27.58 -12.00 5.71
C GLU A 539 -27.84 -13.47 6.09
N GLU A 540 -28.30 -13.66 7.32
CA GLU A 540 -28.90 -14.90 7.79
C GLU A 540 -29.97 -15.34 6.80
N ASN A 541 -29.70 -16.33 5.95
CA ASN A 541 -30.70 -17.22 5.33
C ASN A 541 -30.10 -18.32 4.43
N PHE A 542 -29.13 -19.10 4.91
CA PHE A 542 -28.82 -20.39 4.29
C PHE A 542 -28.66 -21.45 5.39
N GLN A 543 -29.72 -22.26 5.56
CA GLN A 543 -29.79 -23.28 6.62
C GLN A 543 -28.70 -24.32 6.38
N VAL A 544 -27.65 -24.35 7.21
CA VAL A 544 -26.77 -25.52 7.33
C VAL A 544 -27.58 -26.60 8.05
N MET A 545 -27.86 -27.71 7.37
CA MET A 545 -28.56 -28.83 8.00
C MET A 545 -27.55 -29.67 8.78
N GLN A 546 -27.70 -29.69 10.10
CA GLN A 546 -27.02 -30.64 10.97
C GLN A 546 -27.95 -31.81 11.27
N GLY A 547 -27.44 -33.04 11.16
CA GLY A 547 -28.24 -34.23 11.36
C GLY A 547 -27.37 -35.47 11.53
N LYS A 548 -27.97 -36.65 11.34
CA LYS A 548 -27.22 -37.91 11.36
C LYS A 548 -27.26 -38.60 10.02
N TYR A 549 -26.11 -39.08 9.56
CA TYR A 549 -25.98 -39.96 8.42
C TYR A 549 -25.29 -41.25 8.86
N ARG A 550 -25.96 -42.40 8.63
CA ARG A 550 -25.51 -43.72 9.11
C ARG A 550 -25.13 -43.70 10.62
N SER A 551 -26.00 -43.08 11.43
CA SER A 551 -25.84 -42.91 12.88
C SER A 551 -24.66 -42.04 13.35
N SER A 552 -23.91 -41.45 12.42
CA SER A 552 -22.81 -40.51 12.69
C SER A 552 -23.25 -39.07 12.38
N GLU A 553 -22.53 -38.08 12.91
CA GLU A 553 -22.85 -36.66 12.65
C GLU A 553 -22.74 -36.34 11.15
N MET A 554 -23.64 -35.49 10.66
CA MET A 554 -23.67 -35.02 9.28
C MET A 554 -23.83 -33.52 9.24
N VAL A 555 -23.01 -32.88 8.42
CA VAL A 555 -23.11 -31.48 8.02
C VAL A 555 -23.46 -31.44 6.55
N SER A 556 -24.55 -30.76 6.20
CA SER A 556 -24.98 -30.56 4.82
C SER A 556 -25.21 -29.09 4.52
N ALA A 557 -24.69 -28.66 3.36
CA ALA A 557 -24.81 -27.31 2.85
C ALA A 557 -24.58 -27.30 1.32
N TRP A 558 -24.69 -26.14 0.69
CA TRP A 558 -24.19 -25.98 -0.68
C TRP A 558 -22.66 -26.17 -0.73
N ALA A 559 -22.13 -26.50 -1.90
CA ALA A 559 -20.76 -26.96 -2.07
C ALA A 559 -19.70 -26.00 -1.48
N GLN A 560 -19.86 -24.69 -1.68
CA GLN A 560 -18.92 -23.70 -1.19
C GLN A 560 -18.97 -23.58 0.34
N GLU A 561 -20.17 -23.44 0.91
CA GLU A 561 -20.41 -23.29 2.34
C GLU A 561 -20.01 -24.55 3.11
N LEU A 562 -20.20 -25.73 2.52
CA LEU A 562 -19.76 -26.99 3.09
C LEU A 562 -18.23 -27.05 3.21
N VAL A 563 -17.53 -26.59 2.18
CA VAL A 563 -16.06 -26.51 2.17
C VAL A 563 -15.57 -25.49 3.19
N GLU A 564 -16.18 -24.30 3.24
CA GLU A 564 -15.86 -23.27 4.24
C GLU A 564 -16.06 -23.80 5.67
N ARG A 565 -17.16 -24.53 5.91
CA ARG A 565 -17.44 -25.16 7.20
C ARG A 565 -16.42 -26.25 7.55
N LEU A 566 -16.09 -27.14 6.61
CA LEU A 566 -15.09 -28.17 6.82
C LEU A 566 -13.70 -27.59 7.09
N ALA A 567 -13.32 -26.51 6.40
CA ALA A 567 -12.07 -25.81 6.63
C ALA A 567 -12.01 -25.23 8.05
N SER A 568 -13.12 -24.64 8.53
CA SER A 568 -13.25 -24.16 9.91
C SER A 568 -13.16 -25.29 10.95
N ASP A 569 -13.83 -26.41 10.71
CA ASP A 569 -13.77 -27.59 11.60
C ASP A 569 -12.34 -28.18 11.67
N LEU A 570 -11.60 -28.14 10.56
CA LEU A 570 -10.18 -28.53 10.51
C LEU A 570 -9.29 -27.57 11.29
N LEU A 571 -9.51 -26.26 11.19
CA LEU A 571 -8.76 -25.27 11.97
C LEU A 571 -8.98 -25.46 13.47
N MET A 572 -10.23 -25.64 13.89
CA MET A 572 -10.54 -25.93 15.30
C MET A 572 -9.90 -27.24 15.78
N ALA A 573 -9.82 -28.26 14.90
CA ALA A 573 -9.11 -29.50 15.22
C ALA A 573 -7.60 -29.29 15.35
N ALA A 574 -7.02 -28.45 14.51
CA ALA A 574 -5.60 -28.13 14.52
C ALA A 574 -5.20 -27.35 15.78
N GLU A 575 -5.92 -26.28 16.10
CA GLU A 575 -5.69 -25.47 17.29
C GLU A 575 -5.79 -26.31 18.57
N GLU A 576 -6.82 -27.17 18.65
CA GLU A 576 -7.01 -28.04 19.81
C GLU A 576 -5.88 -29.07 19.97
N ALA A 577 -5.45 -29.70 18.87
CA ALA A 577 -4.35 -30.66 18.89
C ALA A 577 -3.01 -29.99 19.24
N ILE A 578 -2.71 -28.82 18.67
CA ILE A 578 -1.47 -28.10 18.97
C ILE A 578 -1.44 -27.65 20.43
N ARG A 579 -2.59 -27.21 20.98
CA ARG A 579 -2.70 -26.84 22.39
C ARG A 579 -2.47 -28.03 23.33
N GLN A 580 -2.88 -29.23 22.95
CA GLN A 580 -2.77 -30.43 23.77
C GLN A 580 -1.43 -31.16 23.60
N ASP A 581 -1.00 -31.33 22.36
CA ASP A 581 0.08 -32.24 21.95
C ASP A 581 1.26 -31.51 21.29
N GLY A 582 1.16 -30.19 21.08
CA GLY A 582 2.20 -29.36 20.45
C GLY A 582 2.28 -29.47 18.93
N GLN A 583 1.55 -30.42 18.33
CA GLN A 583 1.56 -30.69 16.89
C GLN A 583 0.17 -31.16 16.43
N PHE A 584 -0.15 -30.91 15.15
CA PHE A 584 -1.34 -31.43 14.51
C PHE A 584 -0.96 -32.42 13.40
N HIS A 585 -1.61 -33.59 13.32
CA HIS A 585 -1.31 -34.62 12.32
C HIS A 585 -2.56 -34.81 11.46
N LEU A 586 -2.52 -34.25 10.25
CA LEU A 586 -3.61 -34.23 9.27
C LEU A 586 -3.30 -35.21 8.14
N ALA A 587 -4.12 -36.24 7.99
CA ALA A 587 -4.05 -37.16 6.86
C ALA A 587 -5.09 -36.78 5.79
N LEU A 588 -4.64 -36.58 4.55
CA LEU A 588 -5.47 -36.15 3.42
C LEU A 588 -5.57 -37.24 2.36
N SER A 589 -6.80 -37.56 1.92
CA SER A 589 -7.01 -38.41 0.75
C SER A 589 -6.68 -37.69 -0.55
N GLY A 590 -6.36 -38.47 -1.57
CA GLY A 590 -6.31 -37.98 -2.94
C GLY A 590 -7.69 -37.79 -3.59
N GLY A 591 -7.66 -37.59 -4.90
CA GLY A 591 -8.85 -37.49 -5.75
C GLY A 591 -9.40 -36.07 -5.92
N SER A 592 -10.59 -35.96 -6.52
CA SER A 592 -11.23 -34.67 -6.82
C SER A 592 -12.00 -34.06 -5.66
N SER A 593 -12.46 -34.87 -4.71
CA SER A 593 -13.24 -34.43 -3.54
C SER A 593 -12.54 -33.36 -2.69
N PRO A 594 -11.25 -33.47 -2.34
CA PRO A 594 -10.58 -32.49 -1.49
C PRO A 594 -10.12 -31.22 -2.24
N VAL A 595 -10.20 -31.16 -3.57
CA VAL A 595 -9.60 -30.06 -4.37
C VAL A 595 -10.10 -28.68 -3.95
N ALA A 596 -11.41 -28.54 -3.75
CA ALA A 596 -12.00 -27.27 -3.32
C ALA A 596 -11.51 -26.88 -1.91
N LEU A 597 -11.46 -27.85 -0.99
CA LEU A 597 -10.95 -27.64 0.36
C LEU A 597 -9.47 -27.27 0.38
N LEU A 598 -8.62 -27.95 -0.40
CA LEU A 598 -7.19 -27.64 -0.46
C LEU A 598 -6.96 -26.18 -0.91
N ARG A 599 -7.73 -25.72 -1.90
CA ARG A 599 -7.70 -24.32 -2.34
C ARG A 599 -8.16 -23.36 -1.25
N THR A 600 -9.25 -23.67 -0.54
CA THR A 600 -9.74 -22.83 0.57
C THR A 600 -8.73 -22.78 1.72
N LEU A 601 -8.11 -23.90 2.08
CA LEU A 601 -7.05 -23.94 3.10
C LEU A 601 -5.80 -23.13 2.67
N ALA A 602 -5.48 -23.12 1.38
CA ALA A 602 -4.36 -22.37 0.82
C ALA A 602 -4.63 -20.87 0.68
N LEU A 603 -5.83 -20.48 0.23
CA LEU A 603 -6.15 -19.14 -0.28
C LEU A 603 -7.13 -18.36 0.58
N ASP A 604 -7.90 -19.01 1.45
CA ASP A 604 -8.94 -18.36 2.25
C ASP A 604 -8.67 -18.51 3.76
N LEU A 605 -7.89 -19.51 4.18
CA LEU A 605 -7.63 -19.83 5.59
C LEU A 605 -6.14 -19.74 5.98
N TYR A 606 -5.53 -18.58 5.76
CA TYR A 606 -4.11 -18.30 6.06
C TYR A 606 -3.73 -18.43 7.54
N THR A 607 -4.71 -18.51 8.45
CA THR A 607 -4.53 -18.67 9.89
C THR A 607 -4.22 -20.11 10.30
N PHE A 608 -4.32 -21.05 9.36
CA PHE A 608 -4.07 -22.45 9.64
C PHE A 608 -2.62 -22.65 10.13
N PRO A 609 -2.40 -23.34 11.26
CA PRO A 609 -1.09 -23.42 11.92
C PRO A 609 -0.15 -24.41 11.22
N TRP A 610 0.30 -24.04 10.01
CA TRP A 610 1.14 -24.88 9.15
C TRP A 610 2.53 -25.17 9.73
N SER A 611 3.06 -24.30 10.60
CA SER A 611 4.34 -24.52 11.29
C SER A 611 4.35 -25.77 12.16
N ASP A 612 3.19 -26.08 12.76
CA ASP A 612 3.01 -27.15 13.74
C ASP A 612 2.11 -28.27 13.20
N THR A 613 1.72 -28.18 11.92
CA THR A 613 0.92 -29.19 11.23
C THR A 613 1.82 -30.11 10.41
N HIS A 614 1.68 -31.41 10.63
CA HIS A 614 2.20 -32.49 9.81
C HIS A 614 1.15 -32.97 8.81
N ILE A 615 1.51 -33.04 7.53
CA ILE A 615 0.64 -33.51 6.44
C ILE A 615 1.05 -34.92 6.02
N TRP A 616 0.08 -35.82 6.04
CA TRP A 616 0.23 -37.22 5.68
C TRP A 616 -0.67 -37.55 4.49
N GLN A 617 -0.19 -38.36 3.55
CA GLN A 617 -1.04 -38.93 2.52
C GLN A 617 -1.82 -40.13 3.08
N VAL A 618 -3.12 -40.19 2.80
CA VAL A 618 -3.96 -41.36 3.10
C VAL A 618 -3.78 -42.45 2.04
N ASP A 619 -3.57 -42.04 0.79
CA ASP A 619 -3.36 -42.95 -0.33
C ASP A 619 -2.54 -42.28 -1.45
N GLU A 620 -1.85 -43.09 -2.23
CA GLU A 620 -1.05 -42.65 -3.38
C GLU A 620 -1.03 -43.71 -4.49
N ARG A 621 -0.92 -43.23 -5.73
CA ARG A 621 -0.72 -44.04 -6.93
C ARG A 621 0.73 -44.48 -7.03
N CYS A 622 0.95 -45.73 -7.44
CA CYS A 622 2.29 -46.27 -7.65
C CYS A 622 2.95 -45.73 -8.93
N ILE A 623 3.16 -44.42 -8.96
CA ILE A 623 3.75 -43.60 -10.02
C ILE A 623 4.63 -42.53 -9.38
N PRO A 624 5.57 -41.92 -10.12
CA PRO A 624 6.40 -40.84 -9.59
C PRO A 624 5.57 -39.65 -9.07
N HIS A 625 6.02 -39.01 -7.99
CA HIS A 625 5.38 -37.81 -7.43
C HIS A 625 5.36 -36.60 -8.37
N THR A 626 6.14 -36.64 -9.46
CA THR A 626 6.12 -35.59 -10.50
C THR A 626 5.01 -35.80 -11.52
N ASP A 627 4.41 -36.99 -11.58
CA ASP A 627 3.38 -37.36 -12.54
C ASP A 627 2.05 -36.63 -12.24
N SER A 628 1.31 -36.27 -13.29
CA SER A 628 0.03 -35.56 -13.15
C SER A 628 -1.07 -36.38 -12.47
N GLY A 629 -0.95 -37.71 -12.46
CA GLY A 629 -1.85 -38.59 -11.74
C GLY A 629 -1.55 -38.74 -10.24
N SER A 630 -0.44 -38.21 -9.73
CA SER A 630 -0.03 -38.36 -8.33
C SER A 630 -0.89 -37.52 -7.39
N ASN A 631 -1.32 -38.12 -6.28
CA ASN A 631 -2.01 -37.42 -5.21
C ASN A 631 -1.09 -36.37 -4.55
N PHE A 632 0.20 -36.67 -4.39
CA PHE A 632 1.19 -35.74 -3.88
C PHE A 632 1.37 -34.55 -4.81
N ARG A 633 1.39 -34.78 -6.13
CA ARG A 633 1.48 -33.69 -7.11
C ARG A 633 0.29 -32.73 -6.98
N SER A 634 -0.92 -33.29 -6.89
CA SER A 634 -2.14 -32.50 -6.68
C SER A 634 -2.09 -31.72 -5.37
N LEU A 635 -1.69 -32.37 -4.27
CA LEU A 635 -1.51 -31.72 -2.98
C LEU A 635 -0.46 -30.60 -3.03
N HIS A 636 0.65 -30.83 -3.73
CA HIS A 636 1.70 -29.85 -3.92
C HIS A 636 1.19 -28.62 -4.68
N ASP A 637 0.56 -28.83 -5.83
CA ASP A 637 0.12 -27.78 -6.73
C ASP A 637 -1.05 -26.97 -6.16
N LEU A 638 -1.92 -27.60 -5.34
CA LEU A 638 -3.11 -26.96 -4.78
C LEU A 638 -2.92 -26.39 -3.38
N LEU A 639 -1.97 -26.91 -2.59
CA LEU A 639 -1.76 -26.51 -1.21
C LEU A 639 -0.30 -26.11 -0.95
N LEU A 640 0.65 -27.05 -1.11
CA LEU A 640 2.02 -26.86 -0.61
C LEU A 640 2.78 -25.73 -1.31
N HIS A 641 2.44 -25.40 -2.56
CA HIS A 641 3.02 -24.27 -3.29
C HIS A 641 2.60 -22.90 -2.71
N HIS A 642 1.49 -22.85 -1.99
CA HIS A 642 0.87 -21.62 -1.50
C HIS A 642 1.07 -21.39 0.01
N ILE A 643 1.47 -22.42 0.75
CA ILE A 643 1.64 -22.37 2.21
C ILE A 643 3.11 -22.52 2.62
N ARG A 644 3.46 -22.05 3.82
CA ARG A 644 4.78 -22.30 4.42
C ARG A 644 4.67 -23.38 5.48
N ILE A 645 5.05 -24.59 5.12
CA ILE A 645 5.14 -25.75 6.01
C ILE A 645 6.59 -26.22 6.10
N PRO A 646 7.12 -26.51 7.30
CA PRO A 646 8.45 -27.06 7.43
C PRO A 646 8.59 -28.37 6.64
N TYR A 647 9.71 -28.56 5.94
CA TYR A 647 9.91 -29.75 5.11
C TYR A 647 9.79 -31.06 5.90
N PHE A 648 10.23 -31.06 7.16
CA PHE A 648 10.15 -32.23 8.06
C PHE A 648 8.73 -32.54 8.54
N ASN A 649 7.74 -31.68 8.25
CA ASN A 649 6.32 -31.91 8.53
C ASN A 649 5.57 -32.51 7.33
N LEU A 650 6.26 -32.77 6.22
CA LEU A 650 5.66 -33.35 5.01
C LEU A 650 6.01 -34.83 4.92
N HIS A 651 4.97 -35.67 4.90
CA HIS A 651 5.10 -37.12 4.88
C HIS A 651 4.45 -37.71 3.62
N PRO A 652 5.12 -37.66 2.45
CA PRO A 652 4.66 -38.34 1.26
C PRO A 652 4.78 -39.86 1.41
N MET A 653 3.85 -40.61 0.81
CA MET A 653 3.95 -42.07 0.73
C MET A 653 5.12 -42.46 -0.18
N PRO A 654 6.04 -43.34 0.29
CA PRO A 654 7.22 -43.76 -0.47
C PRO A 654 6.84 -44.77 -1.55
N VAL A 655 6.13 -44.31 -2.58
CA VAL A 655 5.66 -45.13 -3.71
C VAL A 655 6.74 -45.39 -4.75
N GLN A 656 7.84 -44.63 -4.73
CA GLN A 656 8.98 -44.81 -5.61
C GLN A 656 10.28 -44.92 -4.81
N LEU A 657 10.86 -46.11 -4.77
CA LEU A 657 12.12 -46.42 -4.08
C LEU A 657 13.04 -47.16 -5.06
N ASN A 658 14.35 -46.91 -5.00
CA ASN A 658 15.32 -47.53 -5.91
C ASN A 658 14.95 -47.39 -7.40
N GLN A 659 14.33 -46.26 -7.79
CA GLN A 659 13.80 -45.98 -9.13
C GLN A 659 12.66 -46.90 -9.61
N ARG A 660 12.10 -47.73 -8.73
CA ARG A 660 10.97 -48.63 -9.01
C ARG A 660 9.74 -48.21 -8.21
N SER A 661 8.54 -48.40 -8.77
CA SER A 661 7.29 -48.01 -8.13
C SER A 661 6.62 -49.19 -7.42
N CYS A 662 6.33 -49.06 -6.12
CA CYS A 662 5.58 -50.01 -5.28
C CYS A 662 5.98 -51.49 -5.39
N VAL A 663 7.28 -51.76 -5.49
CA VAL A 663 7.80 -53.13 -5.38
C VAL A 663 7.80 -53.53 -3.90
N GLU A 664 7.17 -54.65 -3.55
CA GLU A 664 7.05 -55.09 -2.15
C GLU A 664 8.41 -55.27 -1.45
N GLU A 665 9.42 -55.74 -2.20
CA GLU A 665 10.79 -55.93 -1.72
C GLU A 665 11.45 -54.62 -1.27
N ASP A 666 11.07 -53.48 -1.86
CA ASP A 666 11.61 -52.16 -1.50
C ASP A 666 11.04 -51.64 -0.16
N GLY A 667 10.04 -52.32 0.40
CA GLY A 667 9.58 -52.07 1.77
C GLY A 667 8.84 -50.75 1.99
N GLY A 668 8.36 -50.08 0.93
CA GLY A 668 7.65 -48.79 1.03
C GLY A 668 6.56 -48.73 2.10
N PRO A 669 5.58 -49.66 2.13
CA PRO A 669 4.56 -49.68 3.19
C PRO A 669 5.14 -49.83 4.60
N LYS A 670 6.23 -50.61 4.76
CA LYS A 670 6.90 -50.79 6.06
C LYS A 670 7.60 -49.51 6.51
N LEU A 671 8.23 -48.78 5.59
CA LEU A 671 8.89 -47.50 5.87
C LEU A 671 7.87 -46.45 6.33
N TYR A 672 6.79 -46.26 5.58
CA TYR A 672 5.75 -45.30 5.94
C TYR A 672 5.08 -45.67 7.28
N GLN A 673 4.86 -46.96 7.53
CA GLN A 673 4.35 -47.44 8.82
C GLN A 673 5.32 -47.14 9.99
N GLN A 674 6.63 -47.28 9.79
CA GLN A 674 7.63 -46.95 10.80
C GLN A 674 7.63 -45.46 11.11
N GLU A 675 7.54 -44.62 10.08
CA GLU A 675 7.45 -43.17 10.21
C GLU A 675 6.19 -42.76 11.00
N ILE A 676 5.03 -43.32 10.67
CA ILE A 676 3.78 -43.11 11.43
C ILE A 676 3.96 -43.50 12.90
N LYS A 677 4.59 -44.65 13.20
CA LYS A 677 4.83 -45.10 14.58
C LYS A 677 5.83 -44.22 15.33
N GLN A 678 6.75 -43.56 14.63
CA GLN A 678 7.76 -42.69 15.21
C GLN A 678 7.20 -41.31 15.56
N PHE A 679 6.41 -40.72 14.65
CA PHE A 679 5.90 -39.35 14.81
C PHE A 679 4.54 -39.30 15.53
N ILE A 680 3.69 -40.31 15.36
CA ILE A 680 2.31 -40.26 15.85
C ILE A 680 2.14 -41.19 17.05
N ASN A 681 1.90 -40.59 18.22
CA ASN A 681 1.65 -41.34 19.45
C ASN A 681 0.45 -42.29 19.29
N ALA A 682 0.62 -43.56 19.68
CA ALA A 682 -0.31 -44.66 19.48
C ALA A 682 -0.79 -44.87 18.02
N SER A 683 -0.12 -44.23 17.04
CA SER A 683 -0.54 -44.18 15.64
C SER A 683 -1.98 -43.63 15.46
N SER A 684 -2.38 -42.70 16.32
CA SER A 684 -3.69 -42.05 16.31
C SER A 684 -3.60 -40.66 15.67
N PHE A 685 -3.94 -40.55 14.38
CA PHE A 685 -4.02 -39.24 13.71
C PHE A 685 -5.01 -38.31 14.42
N HIS A 686 -4.69 -37.01 14.45
CA HIS A 686 -5.59 -35.99 14.98
C HIS A 686 -6.82 -35.82 14.07
N TYR A 687 -6.59 -35.85 12.75
CA TYR A 687 -7.66 -35.77 11.76
C TYR A 687 -7.31 -36.59 10.52
N VAL A 688 -8.26 -37.40 10.04
CA VAL A 688 -8.19 -38.08 8.74
C VAL A 688 -9.34 -37.58 7.88
N LEU A 689 -9.02 -36.97 6.74
CA LEU A 689 -10.01 -36.55 5.75
C LEU A 689 -10.06 -37.54 4.59
N LEU A 690 -11.26 -38.05 4.33
CA LEU A 690 -11.53 -39.06 3.34
C LEU A 690 -12.50 -38.54 2.27
N GLY A 691 -12.27 -38.94 1.01
CA GLY A 691 -13.26 -38.91 -0.06
C GLY A 691 -13.97 -40.25 -0.24
N VAL A 692 -15.02 -40.27 -1.05
CA VAL A 692 -15.77 -41.49 -1.42
C VAL A 692 -15.89 -41.62 -2.94
N GLY A 693 -15.42 -42.75 -3.49
CA GLY A 693 -15.58 -43.13 -4.89
C GLY A 693 -17.02 -43.48 -5.27
N HIS A 694 -17.37 -43.53 -6.56
CA HIS A 694 -18.75 -43.85 -7.00
C HIS A 694 -19.20 -45.27 -6.66
N ASP A 695 -18.23 -46.17 -6.49
CA ASP A 695 -18.34 -47.56 -6.04
C ASP A 695 -18.27 -47.69 -4.49
N GLY A 696 -18.14 -46.57 -3.76
CA GLY A 696 -18.01 -46.56 -2.29
C GLY A 696 -16.62 -46.90 -1.77
N HIS A 697 -15.58 -46.95 -2.63
CA HIS A 697 -14.19 -47.03 -2.16
C HIS A 697 -13.79 -45.74 -1.42
N THR A 698 -12.82 -45.85 -0.52
CA THR A 698 -12.19 -44.71 0.17
C THR A 698 -10.74 -45.03 0.45
N ALA A 699 -9.84 -44.04 0.52
CA ALA A 699 -8.42 -44.27 0.76
C ALA A 699 -7.78 -45.28 -0.21
N SER A 700 -8.25 -45.42 -1.46
CA SER A 700 -7.86 -46.50 -2.37
C SER A 700 -8.11 -47.94 -1.83
N LEU A 701 -9.05 -48.12 -0.90
CA LEU A 701 -9.56 -49.41 -0.41
C LEU A 701 -10.82 -49.79 -1.19
N PHE A 702 -10.71 -50.74 -2.11
CA PHE A 702 -11.78 -51.23 -3.00
C PHE A 702 -12.49 -52.47 -2.45
N GLN A 703 -13.62 -52.86 -3.04
CA GLN A 703 -14.46 -53.99 -2.61
C GLN A 703 -13.67 -55.30 -2.40
N ASP A 704 -12.76 -55.64 -3.31
CA ASP A 704 -11.99 -56.89 -3.29
C ASP A 704 -10.66 -56.79 -2.54
N THR A 705 -10.44 -55.69 -1.80
CA THR A 705 -9.22 -55.52 -1.01
C THR A 705 -9.19 -56.55 0.12
N LYS A 706 -8.33 -57.56 -0.01
CA LYS A 706 -8.10 -58.58 1.02
C LYS A 706 -7.29 -57.96 2.16
N LEU A 707 -7.98 -57.51 3.19
CA LEU A 707 -7.40 -57.13 4.48
C LEU A 707 -7.77 -58.23 5.47
N ASP A 708 -6.78 -58.88 6.07
CA ASP A 708 -7.04 -59.86 7.13
C ASP A 708 -7.62 -59.15 8.36
N SER A 709 -8.61 -59.76 8.99
CA SER A 709 -9.39 -59.14 10.08
C SER A 709 -8.61 -58.87 11.37
N ASP A 710 -7.41 -59.45 11.52
CA ASP A 710 -6.50 -59.29 12.67
C ASP A 710 -5.20 -58.53 12.30
N ASP A 711 -5.19 -57.82 11.18
CA ASP A 711 -3.97 -57.19 10.68
C ASP A 711 -3.62 -55.88 11.42
N GLU A 712 -2.57 -55.90 12.23
CA GLU A 712 -2.00 -54.72 12.87
C GLU A 712 -1.30 -53.75 11.89
N ARG A 713 -1.20 -54.11 10.60
CA ARG A 713 -0.61 -53.24 9.58
C ARG A 713 -1.39 -51.93 9.43
N LEU A 714 -0.67 -50.82 9.44
CA LEU A 714 -1.21 -49.46 9.25
C LEU A 714 -1.24 -49.05 7.78
N VAL A 715 -0.38 -49.64 6.95
CA VAL A 715 -0.19 -49.28 5.54
C VAL A 715 -0.13 -50.57 4.71
N THR A 716 -0.79 -50.59 3.56
CA THR A 716 -0.77 -51.72 2.63
C THR A 716 -0.68 -51.26 1.18
N LEU A 717 -0.34 -52.20 0.29
CA LEU A 717 -0.60 -52.04 -1.14
C LEU A 717 -2.00 -52.56 -1.47
N THR A 718 -2.68 -51.91 -2.39
CA THR A 718 -3.99 -52.32 -2.90
C THR A 718 -4.03 -52.29 -4.43
N GLU A 719 -4.99 -53.01 -5.01
CA GLU A 719 -5.25 -52.99 -6.44
C GLU A 719 -6.54 -52.24 -6.75
N SER A 720 -6.41 -51.25 -7.64
CA SER A 720 -7.50 -50.47 -8.21
C SER A 720 -8.01 -51.13 -9.49
N PRO A 721 -9.34 -51.12 -9.73
CA PRO A 721 -9.90 -51.56 -11.00
C PRO A 721 -9.52 -50.63 -12.17
N ILE A 722 -8.97 -49.44 -11.89
CA ILE A 722 -8.59 -48.42 -12.89
C ILE A 722 -7.09 -48.19 -12.86
N LYS A 723 -6.45 -48.14 -14.05
CA LYS A 723 -5.01 -47.86 -14.17
C LYS A 723 -4.62 -46.49 -13.57
N PRO A 724 -3.45 -46.35 -12.93
CA PRO A 724 -2.50 -47.42 -12.57
C PRO A 724 -3.14 -48.38 -11.56
N HIS A 725 -2.95 -49.69 -11.68
CA HIS A 725 -3.66 -50.64 -10.80
C HIS A 725 -3.16 -50.56 -9.36
N GLN A 726 -1.85 -50.56 -9.14
CA GLN A 726 -1.30 -50.58 -7.79
C GLN A 726 -1.42 -49.21 -7.09
N ARG A 727 -1.75 -49.26 -5.79
CA ARG A 727 -1.88 -48.11 -4.88
C ARG A 727 -1.19 -48.43 -3.55
N MET A 728 -0.68 -47.41 -2.87
CA MET A 728 -0.34 -47.49 -1.45
C MET A 728 -1.45 -46.79 -0.65
N SER A 729 -1.85 -47.37 0.48
CA SER A 729 -3.05 -46.95 1.21
C SER A 729 -2.89 -47.16 2.73
N LEU A 730 -3.45 -46.24 3.51
CA LEU A 730 -3.72 -46.47 4.92
C LEU A 730 -4.83 -47.52 5.09
N THR A 731 -4.61 -48.49 5.98
CA THR A 731 -5.60 -49.53 6.28
C THR A 731 -6.75 -48.98 7.14
N PHE A 732 -7.86 -49.71 7.22
CA PHE A 732 -8.93 -49.38 8.18
C PHE A 732 -8.43 -49.37 9.63
N THR A 733 -7.41 -50.18 9.96
CA THR A 733 -6.76 -50.17 11.28
C THR A 733 -6.13 -48.82 11.58
N ALA A 734 -5.46 -48.18 10.61
CA ALA A 734 -4.89 -46.84 10.78
C ALA A 734 -5.97 -45.76 10.84
N ILE A 735 -6.94 -45.81 9.92
CA ILE A 735 -8.02 -44.80 9.82
C ILE A 735 -8.89 -44.81 11.08
N ASN A 736 -9.29 -45.98 11.58
CA ASN A 736 -10.20 -46.11 12.72
C ASN A 736 -9.51 -45.85 14.09
N LYS A 737 -8.19 -45.63 14.11
CA LYS A 737 -7.46 -45.14 15.28
C LYS A 737 -7.47 -43.61 15.41
N ALA A 738 -7.89 -42.87 14.38
CA ALA A 738 -7.88 -41.43 14.40
C ALA A 738 -8.88 -40.84 15.42
N ARG A 739 -8.52 -39.69 16.01
CA ARG A 739 -9.40 -38.95 16.93
C ARG A 739 -10.62 -38.38 16.22
N ARG A 740 -10.43 -37.91 14.98
CA ARG A 740 -11.51 -37.39 14.12
C ARG A 740 -11.34 -37.92 12.70
N VAL A 741 -12.44 -38.36 12.10
CA VAL A 741 -12.51 -38.74 10.69
C VAL A 741 -13.60 -37.92 10.02
N GLY A 742 -13.23 -37.16 9.00
CA GLY A 742 -14.16 -36.43 8.14
C GLY A 742 -14.33 -37.16 6.80
N VAL A 743 -15.56 -37.30 6.33
CA VAL A 743 -15.84 -37.86 5.00
C VAL A 743 -16.51 -36.80 4.14
N LEU A 744 -15.82 -36.34 3.09
CA LEU A 744 -16.30 -35.32 2.17
C LEU A 744 -16.90 -35.96 0.90
N VAL A 745 -18.20 -35.69 0.68
CA VAL A 745 -18.96 -36.16 -0.47
C VAL A 745 -19.60 -34.98 -1.18
N MET A 746 -19.17 -34.71 -2.41
CA MET A 746 -19.62 -33.54 -3.17
C MET A 746 -20.04 -33.92 -4.60
N GLY A 747 -21.04 -33.21 -5.10
CA GLY A 747 -21.50 -33.22 -6.47
C GLY A 747 -22.61 -34.23 -6.77
N LYS A 748 -23.48 -33.85 -7.71
CA LYS A 748 -24.66 -34.60 -8.16
C LYS A 748 -24.39 -36.06 -8.54
N GLY A 749 -23.22 -36.33 -9.12
CA GLY A 749 -22.80 -37.69 -9.49
C GLY A 749 -22.65 -38.66 -8.31
N LYS A 750 -22.68 -38.18 -7.06
CA LYS A 750 -22.62 -38.99 -5.84
C LYS A 750 -23.99 -39.32 -5.25
N HIS A 751 -25.07 -38.72 -5.77
CA HIS A 751 -26.40 -38.86 -5.18
C HIS A 751 -26.90 -40.30 -5.07
N GLU A 752 -26.75 -41.09 -6.13
CA GLU A 752 -27.18 -42.49 -6.12
C GLU A 752 -26.45 -43.30 -5.04
N LEU A 753 -25.14 -43.08 -4.90
CA LEU A 753 -24.33 -43.74 -3.89
C LEU A 753 -24.74 -43.32 -2.47
N VAL A 754 -24.89 -42.01 -2.22
CA VAL A 754 -25.32 -41.49 -0.91
C VAL A 754 -26.70 -42.07 -0.52
N SER A 755 -27.59 -42.19 -1.49
CA SER A 755 -28.91 -42.82 -1.31
C SER A 755 -28.84 -44.32 -1.01
N GLN A 756 -27.90 -45.04 -1.62
CA GLN A 756 -27.69 -46.48 -1.35
C GLN A 756 -27.04 -46.70 0.02
N LEU A 757 -26.01 -45.91 0.35
CA LEU A 757 -25.28 -45.98 1.61
C LEU A 757 -26.17 -45.68 2.82
N SER A 758 -27.15 -44.77 2.69
CA SER A 758 -28.07 -44.42 3.79
C SER A 758 -28.97 -45.58 4.23
N ARG A 759 -29.22 -46.55 3.35
CA ARG A 759 -30.05 -47.74 3.61
C ARG A 759 -29.29 -48.89 4.28
N ILE A 760 -27.95 -48.81 4.29
CA ILE A 760 -27.09 -49.87 4.82
C ILE A 760 -26.90 -49.66 6.32
N LYS A 761 -27.33 -50.66 7.10
CA LYS A 761 -27.06 -50.73 8.54
C LYS A 761 -25.77 -51.52 8.78
N GLY A 762 -24.80 -50.89 9.44
CA GLY A 762 -23.50 -51.51 9.75
C GLY A 762 -22.53 -51.55 8.57
N GLU A 763 -21.65 -52.55 8.57
CA GLU A 763 -20.63 -52.76 7.54
C GLU A 763 -21.20 -53.50 6.32
N SER A 764 -20.69 -53.15 5.14
CA SER A 764 -20.98 -53.81 3.88
C SER A 764 -19.69 -54.15 3.16
N PRO A 765 -19.46 -55.42 2.76
CA PRO A 765 -18.31 -55.78 1.95
C PRO A 765 -18.33 -55.10 0.58
N LYS A 766 -19.52 -54.74 0.07
CA LYS A 766 -19.69 -54.05 -1.21
C LYS A 766 -19.20 -52.60 -1.19
N TYR A 767 -19.32 -51.91 -0.04
CA TYR A 767 -18.97 -50.48 0.07
C TYR A 767 -17.93 -50.28 1.17
N PRO A 768 -16.62 -50.28 0.83
CA PRO A 768 -15.53 -50.20 1.80
C PRO A 768 -15.62 -49.03 2.80
N ILE A 769 -16.15 -47.86 2.40
CA ILE A 769 -16.39 -46.72 3.29
C ILE A 769 -17.23 -47.08 4.53
N THR A 770 -18.04 -48.14 4.48
CA THR A 770 -18.86 -48.59 5.60
C THR A 770 -18.07 -49.17 6.78
N LYS A 771 -16.80 -49.56 6.55
CA LYS A 771 -15.86 -50.06 7.55
C LYS A 771 -15.11 -48.95 8.30
N VAL A 772 -15.30 -47.69 7.90
CA VAL A 772 -14.76 -46.53 8.63
C VAL A 772 -15.64 -46.29 9.86
N GLN A 773 -15.14 -46.72 11.02
CA GLN A 773 -15.78 -46.64 12.33
C GLN A 773 -14.70 -46.36 13.38
N PRO A 774 -14.36 -45.09 13.63
CA PRO A 774 -13.36 -44.71 14.62
C PRO A 774 -13.77 -45.24 16.01
N LYS A 775 -12.91 -46.05 16.65
CA LYS A 775 -13.28 -46.73 17.91
C LYS A 775 -13.36 -45.79 19.11
N ASN A 776 -12.40 -44.86 19.21
CA ASN A 776 -12.27 -43.87 20.28
C ASN A 776 -12.38 -42.43 19.76
N GLY A 777 -12.84 -42.26 18.52
CA GLY A 777 -12.89 -40.97 17.83
C GLY A 777 -14.28 -40.66 17.28
N THR A 778 -14.40 -39.54 16.58
CA THR A 778 -15.66 -39.11 15.95
C THR A 778 -15.62 -39.28 14.44
N LEU A 779 -16.75 -39.67 13.85
CA LEU A 779 -16.96 -39.69 12.40
C LEU A 779 -17.98 -38.60 12.03
N THR A 780 -17.61 -37.73 11.09
CA THR A 780 -18.49 -36.68 10.57
C THR A 780 -18.58 -36.77 9.05
N TRP A 781 -19.81 -36.76 8.52
CA TRP A 781 -20.09 -36.73 7.09
C TRP A 781 -20.35 -35.30 6.63
N TYR A 782 -19.57 -34.83 5.67
CA TYR A 782 -19.76 -33.56 4.98
C TYR A 782 -20.32 -33.86 3.60
N ILE A 783 -21.62 -33.63 3.41
CA ILE A 783 -22.33 -33.99 2.17
C ILE A 783 -22.95 -32.72 1.58
N ASP A 784 -22.65 -32.37 0.33
CA ASP A 784 -23.29 -31.21 -0.28
C ASP A 784 -24.74 -31.51 -0.70
N TYR A 785 -25.53 -30.46 -0.92
CA TYR A 785 -26.94 -30.64 -1.30
C TYR A 785 -27.12 -31.40 -2.61
N ASP A 786 -26.22 -31.25 -3.58
CA ASP A 786 -26.28 -32.00 -4.82
C ASP A 786 -26.06 -33.51 -4.60
N ALA A 787 -25.14 -33.89 -3.70
CA ALA A 787 -24.94 -35.29 -3.34
C ALA A 787 -26.05 -35.81 -2.41
N LEU A 788 -26.61 -34.99 -1.53
CA LEU A 788 -27.63 -35.44 -0.57
C LEU A 788 -29.03 -35.55 -1.19
N LEU A 789 -29.45 -34.52 -1.94
CA LEU A 789 -30.83 -34.34 -2.41
C LEU A 789 -31.01 -34.67 -3.90
N GLY A 790 -29.95 -34.56 -4.70
CA GLY A 790 -29.91 -35.02 -6.10
C GLY A 790 -30.04 -33.93 -7.16
#